data_AF-A0A971ZQY3-F1
#
_entry.id   AF-A0A971ZQY3-F1
#
_cell.length_a   1.000
_cell.length_b   1.000
_cell.length_c   1.000
_cell.angle_alpha   90.00
_cell.angle_beta   90.00
_cell.angle_gamma   90.00
#
_symmetry.space_group_name_H-M   'P 1'
#
loop_
_entity.id
_entity.type
_entity.pdbx_description
1 polymer ?
#
loop_
_entity_poly.entity_id
_entity_poly.type
_entity_poly.pdbx_seq_one_letter_code
_entity_poly.pdbx_strand_id
1 'polypeptide(L)'
;MGTGRAVETSREWAEERIVRTFLERAAAVILESRTLDGARFDTVLALAEEVGLTREQLACELRFLELRGVITSVPWQRLDTPDDGARQRGALPGAPAPPGRARRAAPAAAQAPAQDSFRRWIKQKLVGYPSVVLAADDERGLIGVGAHRYHLPEMLAMQIVREVATERDMRLERDLEGASCHSTVAGTQPPDADEPPRSEVELPDPRQLERRESFRSYLRRALAQVPHGVVTFKTRQRLIEAGELFHGVAPQWIVPTINEVAGEMGSRFISQEQAIEHISDLVGELIALDTLADGESRSRIYTEGTNWGLDPLDIEAILRRHIEQVTWQMAQVQQQRWRLVTLGAVGVVLVAAVGLGLFYARRPPATPAIGTAAPAPPPALTAARDADLSWWDAAVQAAATRAGTADGDLAATIARAQTTDQTARGEAYAELVTRCQQHADSGDVHAAVLALLAQWYARDPSDTAARQIRTRLFAPVALLDATEPPDARTLQAAFWGCRTAARLWKEPALPVQRSAELGTSLAAAVGELLDRGLEPTQLENQCVAALARRCYAALPRLAAEHPSAMHHLYRALVAETAGRVDQGTLDRLDVDLLAATLPTLAPHWEDYRDVLHRVARSRDAAVVLKLLDMLSSTRDPQLRDDLVAALSGRLGAAPDSLTSSELIESVRASVGLTAAETTALRWEQLAGRVDAVLHDRDAAHPNPAALLQQTLDRVYLATLACALVPGDQAMGTFQELEVQGPPRAFHDGPRPLRPAEPFVSSYPVSASLVVEQHIEKLATTRSMEGRLTLVRLIANAADTVADIDPGSGQKLAACLLQPKEDAEHQRLLPHVPRLARWNAVRLGLADQLVEPAADSVHQRDLLRGVLGQDVPLQTHEDYRTARRMLLESVLATLAERAESDDEQLTAIDRGSRTLYELYCIQARLLEVPTDADSQETAPTLSAVLRTLIARQARTLDAGRLTATERQWLETLPHQLIAVDFVAENDLQRTVLLEQLWLQTLSLFIAERVPAQAAAARAIVAETQASVAPEDRALRQLRDLETGLLRLWMLCRPHEEAALPGARDV
;
A
#
# COMPACT_ATOMS: atom_id res chain seq x y z
N MET A 1 -19.87 38.26 -31.57
CA MET A 1 -18.48 38.17 -32.05
C MET A 1 -17.83 36.91 -31.49
N GLY A 2 -18.16 35.72 -32.02
CA GLY A 2 -17.74 34.44 -31.43
C GLY A 2 -17.52 33.32 -32.44
N THR A 3 -17.33 33.65 -33.73
CA THR A 3 -17.11 32.68 -34.81
C THR A 3 -15.63 32.50 -35.19
N GLY A 4 -14.72 33.30 -34.62
CA GLY A 4 -13.28 33.21 -34.93
C GLY A 4 -12.57 32.00 -34.32
N ARG A 5 -12.92 31.63 -33.08
CA ARG A 5 -12.18 30.60 -32.31
C ARG A 5 -12.38 29.17 -32.82
N ALA A 6 -13.53 28.87 -33.42
CA ALA A 6 -13.83 27.54 -33.97
C ALA A 6 -13.15 27.30 -35.33
N VAL A 7 -12.84 28.37 -36.07
CA VAL A 7 -12.12 28.29 -37.35
C VAL A 7 -10.62 28.14 -37.13
N GLU A 8 -10.07 28.75 -36.07
CA GLU A 8 -8.67 28.56 -35.66
C GLU A 8 -8.39 27.13 -35.19
N THR A 9 -9.23 26.54 -34.33
CA THR A 9 -9.04 25.15 -33.87
C THR A 9 -9.20 24.13 -35.00
N SER A 10 -10.13 24.34 -35.92
CA SER A 10 -10.27 23.48 -37.10
C SER A 10 -9.07 23.55 -38.05
N ARG A 11 -8.38 24.69 -38.09
CA ARG A 11 -7.19 24.87 -38.91
C ARG A 11 -5.96 24.23 -38.26
N GLU A 12 -5.78 24.39 -36.95
CA GLU A 12 -4.73 23.73 -36.18
C GLU A 12 -4.81 22.19 -36.30
N TRP A 13 -6.03 21.62 -36.25
CA TRP A 13 -6.21 20.17 -36.36
C TRP A 13 -5.94 19.63 -37.77
N ALA A 14 -6.21 20.43 -38.81
CA ALA A 14 -5.89 20.07 -40.18
C ALA A 14 -4.37 20.12 -40.43
N GLU A 15 -3.68 21.11 -39.87
CA GLU A 15 -2.22 21.26 -39.94
C GLU A 15 -1.51 20.13 -39.16
N GLU A 16 -1.99 19.75 -37.98
CA GLU A 16 -1.44 18.62 -37.19
C GLU A 16 -1.57 17.28 -37.93
N ARG A 17 -2.71 17.05 -38.61
CA ARG A 17 -2.93 15.81 -39.37
C ARG A 17 -1.96 15.67 -40.54
N ILE A 18 -1.67 16.77 -41.23
CA ILE A 18 -0.74 16.81 -42.37
C ILE A 18 0.70 16.50 -41.91
N VAL A 19 1.14 17.08 -40.79
CA VAL A 19 2.46 16.80 -40.20
C VAL A 19 2.58 15.35 -39.74
N ARG A 20 1.54 14.81 -39.09
CA ARG A 20 1.55 13.40 -38.67
C ARG A 20 1.67 12.43 -39.85
N THR A 21 0.87 12.63 -40.89
CA THR A 21 0.92 11.78 -42.10
C THR A 21 2.26 11.90 -42.82
N PHE A 22 2.88 13.08 -42.83
CA PHE A 22 4.25 13.25 -43.34
C PHE A 22 5.26 12.39 -42.56
N LEU A 23 5.29 12.51 -41.23
CA LEU A 23 6.27 11.81 -40.39
C LEU A 23 6.12 10.29 -40.48
N GLU A 24 4.88 9.78 -40.50
CA GLU A 24 4.60 8.35 -40.68
C GLU A 24 5.17 7.81 -42.01
N ARG A 25 5.06 8.58 -43.09
CA ARG A 25 5.56 8.18 -44.42
C ARG A 25 7.07 8.39 -44.59
N ALA A 26 7.61 9.46 -44.02
CA ALA A 26 9.03 9.78 -44.11
C ALA A 26 9.89 8.94 -43.15
N ALA A 27 9.31 8.33 -42.11
CA ALA A 27 10.02 7.55 -41.11
C ALA A 27 10.90 6.43 -41.71
N ALA A 28 10.43 5.71 -42.72
CA ALA A 28 11.21 4.65 -43.35
C ALA A 28 12.49 5.18 -44.03
N VAL A 29 12.41 6.36 -44.65
CA VAL A 29 13.56 7.00 -45.34
C VAL A 29 14.52 7.62 -44.32
N ILE A 30 13.98 8.24 -43.27
CA ILE A 30 14.74 8.91 -42.21
C ILE A 30 15.47 7.91 -41.31
N LEU A 31 14.86 6.77 -40.99
CA LEU A 31 15.45 5.76 -40.11
C LEU A 31 16.47 4.86 -40.83
N GLU A 32 16.38 4.74 -42.16
CA GLU A 32 17.37 3.98 -42.95
C GLU A 32 18.75 4.66 -42.93
N SER A 33 18.79 6.00 -42.83
CA SER A 33 20.03 6.75 -42.62
C SER A 33 19.74 8.07 -41.93
N ARG A 34 20.40 8.31 -40.78
CA ARG A 34 20.27 9.57 -40.04
C ARG A 34 20.80 10.78 -40.82
N THR A 35 21.51 10.59 -41.93
CA THR A 35 21.95 11.67 -42.82
C THR A 35 21.03 11.76 -44.04
N LEU A 36 20.36 12.90 -44.23
CA LEU A 36 19.51 13.15 -45.39
C LEU A 36 20.36 13.64 -46.57
N ASP A 37 21.06 12.73 -47.24
CA ASP A 37 21.82 13.01 -48.46
C ASP A 37 20.91 13.20 -49.68
N GLY A 38 21.44 13.79 -50.75
CA GLY A 38 20.66 14.33 -51.88
C GLY A 38 19.44 13.51 -52.30
N ALA A 39 19.60 12.23 -52.63
CA ALA A 39 18.49 11.38 -53.08
C ALA A 39 17.42 11.12 -51.99
N ARG A 40 17.83 10.98 -50.73
CA ARG A 40 16.91 10.79 -49.60
C ARG A 40 16.21 12.08 -49.24
N PHE A 41 16.93 13.20 -49.26
CA PHE A 41 16.35 14.51 -49.07
C PHE A 41 15.31 14.82 -50.16
N ASP A 42 15.61 14.50 -51.43
CA ASP A 42 14.67 14.68 -52.53
C ASP A 42 13.41 13.78 -52.37
N THR A 43 13.57 12.60 -51.76
CA THR A 43 12.44 11.71 -51.43
C THR A 43 11.59 12.24 -50.28
N VAL A 44 12.22 12.78 -49.22
CA VAL A 44 11.53 13.43 -48.10
C VAL A 44 10.80 14.70 -48.57
N LEU A 45 11.42 15.48 -49.46
CA LEU A 45 10.81 16.66 -50.08
C LEU A 45 9.57 16.27 -50.91
N ALA A 46 9.67 15.21 -51.74
CA ALA A 46 8.55 14.72 -52.52
C ALA A 46 7.38 14.22 -51.64
N LEU A 47 7.70 13.52 -50.53
CA LEU A 47 6.69 13.08 -49.57
C LEU A 47 6.00 14.25 -48.87
N ALA A 48 6.74 15.31 -48.54
CA ALA A 48 6.20 16.53 -47.95
C ALA A 48 5.27 17.27 -48.92
N GLU A 49 5.65 17.36 -50.20
CA GLU A 49 4.79 17.94 -51.24
C GLU A 49 3.51 17.11 -51.44
N GLU A 50 3.62 15.77 -51.42
CA GLU A 50 2.47 14.87 -51.60
C GLU A 50 1.42 14.99 -50.49
N VAL A 51 1.86 15.19 -49.25
CA VAL A 51 0.96 15.38 -48.08
C VAL A 51 0.53 16.84 -47.89
N GLY A 52 0.98 17.75 -48.75
CA GLY A 52 0.59 19.16 -48.72
C GLY A 52 1.33 20.01 -47.69
N LEU A 53 2.51 19.57 -47.24
CA LEU A 53 3.36 20.33 -46.33
C LEU A 53 4.05 21.48 -47.08
N THR A 54 3.99 22.68 -46.52
CA THR A 54 4.76 23.81 -47.06
C THR A 54 6.26 23.61 -46.79
N ARG A 55 7.13 24.23 -47.60
CA ARG A 55 8.59 24.17 -47.38
C ARG A 55 9.01 24.72 -46.01
N GLU A 56 8.32 25.73 -45.50
CA GLU A 56 8.57 26.28 -44.15
C GLU A 56 8.22 25.26 -43.05
N GLN A 57 7.07 24.60 -43.17
CA GLN A 57 6.68 23.52 -42.25
C GLN A 57 7.67 22.35 -42.33
N LEU A 58 8.12 21.97 -43.53
CA LEU A 58 9.09 20.90 -43.71
C LEU A 58 10.42 21.27 -43.07
N ALA A 59 10.87 22.52 -43.24
CA ALA A 59 12.07 23.01 -42.59
C ALA A 59 11.95 22.94 -41.06
N CYS A 60 10.79 23.30 -40.51
CA CYS A 60 10.52 23.26 -39.08
C CYS A 60 10.60 21.82 -38.53
N GLU A 61 9.93 20.87 -39.19
CA GLU A 61 9.92 19.46 -38.79
C GLU A 61 11.31 18.81 -38.89
N LEU A 62 12.04 19.06 -39.98
CA LEU A 62 13.41 18.57 -40.12
C LEU A 62 14.32 19.14 -39.03
N ARG A 63 14.13 20.38 -38.61
CA ARG A 63 14.92 21.01 -37.54
C ARG A 63 14.61 20.42 -36.17
N PHE A 64 13.34 20.07 -35.95
CA PHE A 64 12.91 19.37 -34.75
C PHE A 64 13.51 17.96 -34.65
N LEU A 65 13.54 17.24 -35.77
CA LEU A 65 14.18 15.92 -35.86
C LEU A 65 15.70 15.99 -35.66
N GLU A 66 16.36 17.05 -36.16
CA GLU A 66 17.79 17.30 -35.94
C GLU A 66 18.09 17.61 -34.46
N LEU A 67 17.28 18.47 -33.81
CA LEU A 67 17.39 18.79 -32.38
C LEU A 67 17.22 17.56 -31.47
N ARG A 68 16.37 16.60 -31.88
CA ARG A 68 16.18 15.33 -31.17
C ARG A 68 17.22 14.27 -31.49
N GLY A 69 18.19 14.56 -32.36
CA GLY A 69 19.23 13.62 -32.79
C GLY A 69 18.72 12.44 -33.64
N VAL A 70 17.51 12.56 -34.19
CA VAL A 70 16.92 11.56 -35.10
C VAL A 70 17.62 11.62 -36.45
N ILE A 71 17.92 12.83 -36.92
CA ILE A 71 18.78 13.09 -38.09
C ILE A 71 20.03 13.88 -37.66
N THR A 72 21.15 13.65 -38.35
CA THR A 72 22.46 14.21 -38.03
C THR A 72 22.94 15.26 -39.03
N SER A 73 22.35 15.32 -40.23
CA SER A 73 22.63 16.39 -41.21
C SER A 73 21.52 16.53 -42.25
N VAL A 74 21.24 17.80 -42.62
CA VAL A 74 20.25 18.18 -43.64
C VAL A 74 20.87 19.21 -44.61
N PRO A 75 20.70 19.07 -45.94
CA PRO A 75 21.20 20.02 -46.94
C PRO A 75 20.28 21.24 -47.05
N TRP A 76 20.25 22.07 -46.00
CA TRP A 76 19.38 23.24 -45.85
C TRP A 76 19.33 24.17 -47.08
N GLN A 77 20.46 24.32 -47.79
CA GLN A 77 20.57 25.14 -49.00
C GLN A 77 19.59 24.75 -50.13
N ARG A 78 19.10 23.50 -50.14
CA ARG A 78 18.12 23.02 -51.15
C ARG A 78 16.68 23.41 -50.81
N LEU A 79 16.37 23.67 -49.54
CA LEU A 79 15.05 24.16 -49.12
C LEU A 79 14.85 25.63 -49.54
N ASP A 80 15.94 26.41 -49.52
CA ASP A 80 15.94 27.86 -49.74
C ASP A 80 15.89 28.28 -51.22
N THR A 81 16.07 27.37 -52.18
CA THR A 81 16.00 27.72 -53.62
C THR A 81 14.54 27.86 -54.09
N PRO A 82 14.07 29.07 -54.48
CA PRO A 82 12.72 29.27 -54.99
C PRO A 82 12.50 28.54 -56.32
N ASP A 83 11.30 27.96 -56.48
CA ASP A 83 10.94 27.10 -57.60
C ASP A 83 10.57 27.92 -58.85
N ASP A 84 11.58 28.36 -59.61
CA ASP A 84 11.40 29.08 -60.88
C ASP A 84 11.22 28.14 -62.10
N GLY A 85 11.13 26.82 -61.90
CA GLY A 85 11.24 25.83 -63.00
C GLY A 85 9.92 25.25 -63.54
N ALA A 86 8.81 25.31 -62.81
CA ALA A 86 7.68 24.40 -63.04
C ALA A 86 6.60 24.86 -64.05
N ARG A 87 6.89 25.77 -65.00
CA ARG A 87 5.96 26.15 -66.09
C ARG A 87 6.26 25.55 -67.47
N GLN A 88 7.30 24.73 -67.62
CA GLN A 88 7.60 24.08 -68.91
C GLN A 88 7.76 22.56 -68.75
N ARG A 89 6.62 21.85 -68.72
CA ARG A 89 6.52 20.48 -69.25
C ARG A 89 5.06 20.00 -69.28
N GLY A 90 4.32 20.49 -70.26
CA GLY A 90 3.10 19.85 -70.75
C GLY A 90 3.32 19.40 -72.19
N ALA A 91 3.43 18.09 -72.43
CA ALA A 91 3.11 17.42 -73.70
C ALA A 91 3.20 15.88 -73.52
N LEU A 92 2.07 15.22 -73.80
CA LEU A 92 1.74 13.79 -73.98
C LEU A 92 2.73 12.98 -74.87
N PRO A 93 2.53 11.67 -75.18
CA PRO A 93 1.82 10.55 -74.52
C PRO A 93 2.58 9.18 -74.54
N GLY A 94 2.12 8.20 -73.74
CA GLY A 94 1.97 6.80 -74.20
C GLY A 94 3.03 5.74 -73.85
N ALA A 95 2.51 4.60 -73.37
CA ALA A 95 3.11 3.24 -73.30
C ALA A 95 3.94 2.87 -72.05
N PRO A 96 4.13 1.57 -71.76
CA PRO A 96 3.19 0.72 -71.02
C PRO A 96 3.76 0.26 -69.66
N ALA A 97 2.89 -0.27 -68.79
CA ALA A 97 3.26 -0.79 -67.48
C ALA A 97 4.31 -1.93 -67.55
N PRO A 98 5.38 -1.91 -66.73
CA PRO A 98 6.26 -3.04 -66.58
C PRO A 98 5.70 -4.04 -65.55
N PRO A 99 5.98 -5.35 -65.70
CA PRO A 99 5.37 -6.40 -64.89
C PRO A 99 5.92 -6.44 -63.47
N GLY A 100 5.06 -6.84 -62.53
CA GLY A 100 5.37 -6.96 -61.12
C GLY A 100 6.58 -7.84 -60.83
N ARG A 101 7.55 -7.28 -60.09
CA ARG A 101 8.60 -8.05 -59.43
C ARG A 101 8.06 -8.61 -58.13
N ALA A 102 7.94 -9.95 -58.10
CA ALA A 102 7.69 -10.73 -56.92
C ALA A 102 8.70 -10.41 -55.81
N ARG A 103 8.18 -10.13 -54.62
CA ARG A 103 8.91 -9.92 -53.37
C ARG A 103 9.47 -11.28 -52.91
N ARG A 104 10.80 -11.42 -52.92
CA ARG A 104 11.52 -12.57 -52.35
C ARG A 104 11.26 -12.64 -50.84
N ALA A 105 10.64 -13.72 -50.39
CA ALA A 105 10.62 -14.11 -48.98
C ALA A 105 11.98 -14.68 -48.57
N ALA A 106 12.48 -14.29 -47.40
CA ALA A 106 13.64 -14.87 -46.73
C ALA A 106 13.29 -16.23 -46.07
N PRO A 107 14.26 -17.09 -45.74
CA PRO A 107 14.08 -18.55 -45.79
C PRO A 107 13.63 -19.15 -44.44
N ALA A 108 12.34 -19.42 -44.27
CA ALA A 108 11.85 -20.30 -43.19
C ALA A 108 12.15 -21.79 -43.45
N ALA A 109 12.37 -22.19 -44.71
CA ALA A 109 12.49 -23.60 -45.10
C ALA A 109 13.81 -24.28 -44.70
N ALA A 110 14.85 -23.52 -44.31
CA ALA A 110 16.16 -24.10 -43.96
C ALA A 110 16.30 -24.52 -42.49
N GLN A 111 15.39 -24.11 -41.59
CA GLN A 111 15.53 -24.32 -40.14
C GLN A 111 14.83 -25.59 -39.63
N ALA A 112 13.79 -26.07 -40.30
CA ALA A 112 13.03 -27.26 -39.90
C ALA A 112 13.88 -28.54 -39.74
N PRO A 113 14.86 -28.85 -40.63
CA PRO A 113 15.69 -30.06 -40.46
C PRO A 113 16.59 -30.01 -39.23
N ALA A 114 17.05 -28.81 -38.84
CA ALA A 114 17.91 -28.60 -37.68
C ALA A 114 17.13 -28.72 -36.36
N GLN A 115 15.90 -28.18 -36.32
CA GLN A 115 14.98 -28.32 -35.19
C GLN A 115 14.63 -29.79 -34.93
N ASP A 116 14.25 -30.54 -35.96
CA ASP A 116 13.88 -31.96 -35.83
C ASP A 116 15.05 -32.85 -35.40
N SER A 117 16.26 -32.51 -35.86
CA SER A 117 17.49 -33.22 -35.50
C SER A 117 17.89 -32.93 -34.05
N PHE A 118 17.75 -31.68 -33.59
CA PHE A 118 17.99 -31.30 -32.21
C PHE A 118 16.95 -31.92 -31.25
N ARG A 119 15.67 -31.89 -31.62
CA ARG A 119 14.56 -32.50 -30.84
C ARG A 119 14.76 -34.00 -30.64
N ARG A 120 15.18 -34.73 -31.69
CA ARG A 120 15.53 -36.16 -31.59
C ARG A 120 16.74 -36.41 -30.69
N TRP A 121 17.76 -35.56 -30.79
CA TRP A 121 18.95 -35.67 -29.97
C TRP A 121 18.65 -35.44 -28.47
N ILE A 122 17.84 -34.43 -28.13
CA ILE A 122 17.41 -34.18 -26.74
C ILE A 122 16.60 -35.37 -26.21
N LYS A 123 15.63 -35.89 -26.99
CA LYS A 123 14.85 -37.08 -26.59
C LYS A 123 15.75 -38.25 -26.22
N GLN A 124 16.80 -38.51 -27.01
CA GLN A 124 17.77 -39.56 -26.72
C GLN A 124 18.62 -39.27 -25.48
N LYS A 125 19.03 -38.01 -25.28
CA LYS A 125 19.84 -37.61 -24.13
C LYS A 125 19.08 -37.66 -22.82
N LEU A 126 17.82 -37.26 -22.80
CA LEU A 126 16.98 -37.29 -21.61
C LEU A 126 16.72 -38.70 -21.08
N VAL A 127 16.83 -39.75 -21.90
CA VAL A 127 16.73 -41.15 -21.43
C VAL A 127 17.78 -41.47 -20.36
N GLY A 128 18.96 -40.82 -20.39
CA GLY A 128 20.02 -41.02 -19.41
C GLY A 128 19.88 -40.22 -18.12
N TYR A 129 18.88 -39.33 -18.02
CA TYR A 129 18.69 -38.48 -16.84
C TYR A 129 17.74 -39.17 -15.85
N PRO A 130 18.15 -39.37 -14.58
CA PRO A 130 17.36 -40.09 -13.57
C PRO A 130 16.18 -39.28 -13.03
N SER A 131 16.15 -37.96 -13.21
CA SER A 131 15.05 -37.06 -12.80
C SER A 131 14.30 -36.47 -13.98
N VAL A 132 13.04 -36.09 -13.72
CA VAL A 132 12.14 -35.38 -14.64
C VAL A 132 12.51 -33.91 -14.74
N VAL A 133 12.92 -33.30 -13.62
CA VAL A 133 13.42 -31.92 -13.57
C VAL A 133 14.89 -31.90 -13.94
N LEU A 134 15.22 -31.14 -15.00
CA LEU A 134 16.60 -30.85 -15.38
C LEU A 134 17.19 -29.85 -14.39
N ALA A 135 18.39 -30.12 -13.88
CA ALA A 135 19.13 -29.09 -13.14
C ALA A 135 19.42 -27.91 -14.09
N ALA A 136 19.46 -26.69 -13.55
CA ALA A 136 19.66 -25.48 -14.36
C ALA A 136 20.94 -25.53 -15.22
N ASP A 137 21.99 -26.19 -14.73
CA ASP A 137 23.25 -26.38 -15.47
C ASP A 137 23.11 -27.39 -16.62
N ASP A 138 22.30 -28.44 -16.44
CA ASP A 138 21.97 -29.39 -17.49
C ASP A 138 21.07 -28.77 -18.56
N GLU A 139 20.08 -27.97 -18.17
CA GLU A 139 19.21 -27.23 -19.09
C GLU A 139 20.04 -26.25 -19.93
N ARG A 140 20.90 -25.44 -19.30
CA ARG A 140 21.83 -24.54 -20.01
C ARG A 140 22.79 -25.29 -20.93
N GLY A 141 23.31 -26.44 -20.50
CA GLY A 141 24.15 -27.30 -21.33
C GLY A 141 23.43 -27.79 -22.59
N LEU A 142 22.18 -28.23 -22.47
CA LEU A 142 21.36 -28.67 -23.60
C LEU A 142 21.02 -27.51 -24.54
N ILE A 143 20.70 -26.32 -24.00
CA ILE A 143 20.46 -25.09 -24.76
C ILE A 143 21.70 -24.70 -25.56
N GLY A 144 22.87 -24.70 -24.92
CA GLY A 144 24.16 -24.42 -25.57
C GLY A 144 24.46 -25.38 -26.72
N VAL A 145 24.12 -26.66 -26.59
CA VAL A 145 24.25 -27.61 -27.71
C VAL A 145 23.32 -27.27 -28.88
N GLY A 146 22.07 -26.87 -28.61
CA GLY A 146 21.15 -26.41 -29.65
C GLY A 146 21.64 -25.17 -30.39
N ALA A 147 22.15 -24.20 -29.63
CA ALA A 147 22.69 -22.96 -30.18
C ALA A 147 23.96 -23.18 -31.01
N HIS A 148 24.91 -23.97 -30.50
CA HIS A 148 26.23 -24.11 -31.12
C HIS A 148 26.32 -25.24 -32.15
N ARG A 149 25.71 -26.41 -31.90
CA ARG A 149 25.85 -27.59 -32.76
C ARG A 149 24.77 -27.68 -33.83
N TYR A 150 23.58 -27.16 -33.55
CA TYR A 150 22.43 -27.19 -34.46
C TYR A 150 22.11 -25.81 -35.04
N HIS A 151 22.92 -24.79 -34.73
CA HIS A 151 22.79 -23.40 -35.21
C HIS A 151 21.39 -22.82 -35.00
N LEU A 152 20.73 -23.19 -33.91
CA LEU A 152 19.42 -22.65 -33.55
C LEU A 152 19.59 -21.32 -32.79
N PRO A 153 18.69 -20.35 -32.96
CA PRO A 153 18.59 -19.23 -32.02
C PRO A 153 18.43 -19.77 -30.59
N GLU A 154 19.12 -19.18 -29.62
CA GLU A 154 19.17 -19.65 -28.23
C GLU A 154 17.75 -19.81 -27.62
N MET A 155 16.87 -18.85 -27.89
CA MET A 155 15.45 -18.90 -27.49
C MET A 155 14.71 -20.11 -28.05
N LEU A 156 14.99 -20.48 -29.31
CA LEU A 156 14.37 -21.64 -29.95
C LEU A 156 14.95 -22.96 -29.42
N ALA A 157 16.26 -23.00 -29.14
CA ALA A 157 16.88 -24.14 -28.47
C ALA A 157 16.29 -24.36 -27.07
N MET A 158 16.11 -23.30 -26.29
CA MET A 158 15.44 -23.33 -24.98
C MET A 158 14.01 -23.83 -25.07
N GLN A 159 13.23 -23.32 -26.03
CA GLN A 159 11.86 -23.78 -26.24
C GLN A 159 11.81 -25.29 -26.54
N ILE A 160 12.69 -25.79 -27.43
CA ILE A 160 12.73 -27.21 -27.79
C ILE A 160 13.15 -28.09 -26.59
N VAL A 161 14.11 -27.64 -25.77
CA VAL A 161 14.53 -28.37 -24.54
C VAL A 161 13.35 -28.52 -23.59
N ARG A 162 12.61 -27.43 -23.34
CA ARG A 162 11.46 -27.42 -22.42
C ARG A 162 10.31 -28.28 -22.94
N GLU A 163 9.93 -28.13 -24.20
CA GLU A 163 8.86 -28.93 -24.81
C GLU A 163 9.14 -30.44 -24.72
N VAL A 164 10.40 -30.85 -24.98
CA VAL A 164 10.77 -32.27 -24.94
C VAL A 164 10.82 -32.80 -23.50
N ALA A 165 11.22 -31.98 -22.53
CA ALA A 165 11.18 -32.33 -21.10
C ALA A 165 9.73 -32.54 -20.63
N THR A 166 8.82 -31.63 -20.99
CA THR A 166 7.39 -31.74 -20.67
C THR A 166 6.73 -32.93 -21.37
N GLU A 167 7.09 -33.24 -22.62
CA GLU A 167 6.56 -34.43 -23.32
C GLU A 167 6.95 -35.73 -22.61
N ARG A 168 8.16 -35.79 -22.04
CA ARG A 168 8.63 -36.95 -21.27
C ARG A 168 7.86 -37.10 -19.97
N ASP A 169 7.58 -36.00 -19.28
CA ASP A 169 6.82 -35.98 -18.03
C ASP A 169 5.41 -36.53 -18.22
N MET A 170 4.68 -36.01 -19.20
CA MET A 170 3.34 -36.48 -19.56
C MET A 170 3.28 -37.97 -19.97
N ARG A 171 4.39 -38.55 -20.46
CA ARG A 171 4.45 -39.99 -20.75
C ARG A 171 4.66 -40.82 -19.50
N LEU A 172 5.51 -40.36 -18.58
CA LEU A 172 5.75 -41.04 -17.30
C LEU A 172 4.50 -41.07 -16.42
N GLU A 173 3.73 -39.98 -16.37
CA GLU A 173 2.44 -39.96 -15.69
C GLU A 173 1.46 -40.98 -16.30
N ARG A 174 1.39 -41.05 -17.62
CA ARG A 174 0.51 -42.01 -18.32
C ARG A 174 0.90 -43.47 -18.09
N ASP A 175 2.20 -43.74 -18.03
CA ASP A 175 2.73 -45.08 -17.72
C ASP A 175 2.49 -45.46 -16.24
N LEU A 176 2.50 -44.49 -15.32
CA LEU A 176 2.16 -44.68 -13.90
C LEU A 176 0.65 -44.92 -13.68
N GLU A 177 -0.20 -44.20 -14.40
CA GLU A 177 -1.67 -44.40 -14.38
C GLU A 177 -2.06 -45.77 -14.96
N GLY A 178 -1.39 -46.22 -16.03
CA GLY A 178 -1.62 -47.54 -16.64
C GLY A 178 -1.28 -48.72 -15.72
N ALA A 179 -0.35 -48.55 -14.79
CA ALA A 179 0.03 -49.59 -13.82
C ALA A 179 -0.98 -49.75 -12.66
N SER A 180 -1.90 -48.80 -12.44
CA SER A 180 -2.82 -48.79 -11.30
C SER A 180 -4.16 -49.50 -11.55
N CYS A 181 -4.46 -49.94 -12.78
CA CYS A 181 -5.81 -50.36 -13.19
C CYS A 181 -6.12 -51.88 -13.08
N HIS A 182 -5.33 -52.66 -12.33
CA HIS A 182 -5.58 -54.09 -12.12
C HIS A 182 -5.72 -54.47 -10.64
N SER A 183 -6.82 -54.08 -10.01
CA SER A 183 -7.32 -54.74 -8.80
C SER A 183 -8.83 -54.62 -8.72
N THR A 184 -9.53 -55.70 -9.05
CA THR A 184 -11.00 -55.82 -8.98
C THR A 184 -11.32 -56.89 -7.95
N VAL A 185 -12.03 -56.55 -6.86
CA VAL A 185 -12.76 -57.53 -6.05
C VAL A 185 -14.16 -57.00 -5.73
N ALA A 186 -15.10 -57.93 -5.88
CA ALA A 186 -16.55 -57.86 -5.82
C ALA A 186 -17.11 -57.37 -4.47
N GLY A 187 -18.33 -56.82 -4.53
CA GLY A 187 -19.06 -56.32 -3.37
C GLY A 187 -19.93 -57.34 -2.64
N THR A 188 -20.50 -56.87 -1.53
CA THR A 188 -21.68 -57.44 -0.87
C THR A 188 -22.44 -56.35 -0.09
N GLN A 189 -23.74 -56.59 0.02
CA GLN A 189 -24.88 -55.79 0.47
C GLN A 189 -24.92 -55.51 1.99
N PRO A 190 -25.59 -54.47 2.51
CA PRO A 190 -25.62 -54.16 3.95
C PRO A 190 -26.82 -54.79 4.67
N PRO A 191 -26.69 -55.02 6.00
CA PRO A 191 -27.84 -54.86 6.90
C PRO A 191 -27.56 -53.93 8.09
N ASP A 192 -28.67 -53.50 8.67
CA ASP A 192 -28.90 -52.50 9.71
C ASP A 192 -28.27 -52.74 11.11
N ALA A 193 -28.25 -51.60 11.84
CA ALA A 193 -28.56 -51.40 13.27
C ALA A 193 -27.42 -51.41 14.32
N ASP A 194 -27.23 -50.20 14.87
CA ASP A 194 -27.09 -49.83 16.29
C ASP A 194 -26.10 -50.59 17.19
N GLU A 195 -24.89 -50.03 17.30
CA GLU A 195 -24.10 -49.97 18.54
C GLU A 195 -22.98 -48.89 18.39
N PRO A 196 -22.73 -48.01 19.37
CA PRO A 196 -21.63 -47.04 19.30
C PRO A 196 -20.28 -47.77 19.45
N PRO A 197 -19.33 -47.66 18.51
CA PRO A 197 -18.11 -48.45 18.58
C PRO A 197 -17.18 -47.88 19.65
N ARG A 198 -16.70 -48.79 20.50
CA ARG A 198 -15.47 -48.61 21.27
C ARG A 198 -14.36 -48.33 20.26
N SER A 199 -13.51 -47.34 20.55
CA SER A 199 -12.34 -46.97 19.75
C SER A 199 -11.40 -48.16 19.58
N GLU A 200 -11.63 -48.95 18.52
CA GLU A 200 -10.62 -49.80 17.93
C GLU A 200 -9.49 -48.89 17.49
N VAL A 201 -8.29 -49.15 18.00
CA VAL A 201 -7.06 -48.58 17.46
C VAL A 201 -6.95 -49.15 16.04
N GLU A 202 -7.47 -48.42 15.06
CA GLU A 202 -7.32 -48.73 13.64
C GLU A 202 -5.83 -48.96 13.37
N LEU A 203 -5.49 -50.19 13.00
CA LEU A 203 -4.16 -50.53 12.53
C LEU A 203 -3.83 -49.58 11.37
N PRO A 204 -2.68 -48.87 11.40
CA PRO A 204 -2.32 -47.91 10.37
C PRO A 204 -2.39 -48.57 8.99
N ASP A 205 -3.05 -47.92 8.04
CA ASP A 205 -3.10 -48.38 6.64
C ASP A 205 -1.67 -48.74 6.19
N PRO A 206 -1.41 -49.98 5.72
CA PRO A 206 -0.08 -50.40 5.30
C PRO A 206 0.54 -49.47 4.24
N ARG A 207 -0.29 -48.78 3.45
CA ARG A 207 0.18 -47.77 2.49
C ARG A 207 0.74 -46.52 3.15
N GLN A 208 0.19 -46.09 4.29
CA GLN A 208 0.72 -44.95 5.06
C GLN A 208 2.07 -45.27 5.68
N LEU A 209 2.30 -46.53 6.10
CA LEU A 209 3.61 -46.98 6.59
C LEU A 209 4.68 -46.94 5.49
N GLU A 210 4.35 -47.40 4.28
CA GLU A 210 5.25 -47.35 3.13
C GLU A 210 5.59 -45.90 2.72
N ARG A 211 4.58 -45.02 2.67
CA ARG A 211 4.75 -43.58 2.41
C ARG A 211 5.63 -42.91 3.47
N ARG A 212 5.43 -43.25 4.74
CA ARG A 212 6.27 -42.75 5.85
C ARG A 212 7.72 -43.19 5.70
N GLU A 213 8.00 -44.42 5.29
CA GLU A 213 9.40 -44.88 5.11
C GLU A 213 10.08 -44.23 3.88
N SER A 214 9.31 -44.00 2.80
CA SER A 214 9.75 -43.19 1.66
C SER A 214 10.11 -41.76 2.10
N PHE A 215 9.25 -41.14 2.91
CA PHE A 215 9.50 -39.82 3.48
C PHE A 215 10.71 -39.80 4.43
N ARG A 216 10.90 -40.82 5.29
CA ARG A 216 12.11 -40.97 6.13
C ARG A 216 13.39 -41.00 5.31
N SER A 217 13.38 -41.74 4.19
CA SER A 217 14.52 -41.83 3.27
C SER A 217 14.82 -40.51 2.55
N TYR A 218 13.79 -39.71 2.26
CA TYR A 218 13.93 -38.33 1.79
C TYR A 218 14.52 -37.42 2.87
N LEU A 219 13.96 -37.46 4.09
CA LEU A 219 14.40 -36.64 5.22
C LEU A 219 15.87 -36.86 5.57
N ARG A 220 16.35 -38.12 5.59
CA ARG A 220 17.78 -38.41 5.84
C ARG A 220 18.70 -37.76 4.83
N ARG A 221 18.30 -37.74 3.54
CA ARG A 221 19.08 -37.09 2.48
C ARG A 221 19.00 -35.57 2.58
N ALA A 222 17.82 -35.03 2.82
CA ALA A 222 17.61 -33.58 2.94
C ALA A 222 18.37 -33.02 4.15
N LEU A 223 18.26 -33.67 5.32
CA LEU A 223 18.92 -33.24 6.55
C LEU A 223 20.44 -33.44 6.51
N ALA A 224 20.96 -34.44 5.77
CA ALA A 224 22.40 -34.58 5.55
C ALA A 224 23.02 -33.42 4.74
N GLN A 225 22.21 -32.67 3.99
CA GLN A 225 22.64 -31.49 3.23
C GLN A 225 22.48 -30.18 4.00
N VAL A 226 21.88 -30.21 5.19
CA VAL A 226 21.67 -29.01 6.00
C VAL A 226 23.01 -28.59 6.64
N PRO A 227 23.52 -27.38 6.34
CA PRO A 227 24.77 -26.91 6.93
C PRO A 227 24.64 -26.82 8.45
N HIS A 228 25.67 -27.27 9.15
CA HIS A 228 25.78 -27.27 10.62
C HIS A 228 24.71 -28.08 11.39
N GLY A 229 23.89 -28.88 10.70
CA GLY A 229 22.83 -29.67 11.34
C GLY A 229 21.74 -28.83 11.98
N VAL A 230 21.53 -27.60 11.52
CA VAL A 230 20.51 -26.69 12.06
C VAL A 230 19.29 -26.67 11.15
N VAL A 231 18.18 -27.24 11.59
CA VAL A 231 16.91 -27.20 10.86
C VAL A 231 16.20 -25.89 11.18
N THR A 232 16.32 -24.94 10.25
CA THR A 232 15.65 -23.64 10.33
C THR A 232 14.14 -23.78 10.18
N PHE A 233 13.37 -22.78 10.65
CA PHE A 233 11.91 -22.77 10.51
C PHE A 233 11.46 -22.98 9.05
N LYS A 234 12.08 -22.27 8.10
CA LYS A 234 11.80 -22.41 6.65
C LYS A 234 12.11 -23.81 6.13
N THR A 235 13.20 -24.42 6.59
CA THR A 235 13.55 -25.80 6.24
C THR A 235 12.51 -26.76 6.81
N ARG A 236 12.09 -26.58 8.06
CA ARG A 236 11.05 -27.39 8.70
C ARG A 236 9.71 -27.29 7.95
N GLN A 237 9.29 -26.08 7.57
CA GLN A 237 8.08 -25.84 6.79
C GLN A 237 8.13 -26.60 5.44
N ARG A 238 9.24 -26.47 4.71
CA ARG A 238 9.48 -27.19 3.45
C ARG A 238 9.43 -28.70 3.61
N LEU A 239 9.98 -29.22 4.71
CA LEU A 239 9.92 -30.65 5.00
C LEU A 239 8.49 -31.11 5.32
N ILE A 240 7.68 -30.28 5.98
CA ILE A 240 6.26 -30.57 6.24
C ILE A 240 5.48 -30.62 4.92
N GLU A 241 5.61 -29.57 4.11
CA GLU A 241 4.98 -29.48 2.79
C GLU A 241 5.40 -30.65 1.89
N ALA A 242 6.68 -31.05 1.92
CA ALA A 242 7.15 -32.18 1.15
C ALA A 242 6.56 -33.52 1.61
N GLY A 243 6.38 -33.70 2.92
CA GLY A 243 5.72 -34.88 3.49
C GLY A 243 4.27 -35.01 3.04
N GLU A 244 3.55 -33.89 3.00
CA GLU A 244 2.14 -33.83 2.61
C GLU A 244 1.96 -33.96 1.10
N LEU A 245 2.63 -33.10 0.32
CA LEU A 245 2.41 -32.97 -1.11
C LEU A 245 3.12 -34.04 -1.94
N PHE A 246 4.39 -34.36 -1.62
CA PHE A 246 5.20 -35.25 -2.47
C PHE A 246 5.18 -36.71 -2.00
N HIS A 247 5.05 -36.94 -0.68
CA HIS A 247 5.06 -38.28 -0.11
C HIS A 247 3.66 -38.76 0.34
N GLY A 248 2.64 -37.89 0.33
CA GLY A 248 1.27 -38.24 0.67
C GLY A 248 1.10 -38.81 2.08
N VAL A 249 1.99 -38.41 3.00
CA VAL A 249 1.99 -38.82 4.40
C VAL A 249 0.91 -38.03 5.13
N ALA A 250 0.07 -38.70 5.91
CA ALA A 250 -0.96 -38.02 6.68
C ALA A 250 -0.36 -36.98 7.66
N PRO A 251 -0.96 -35.79 7.82
CA PRO A 251 -0.40 -34.68 8.61
C PRO A 251 0.04 -35.08 10.03
N GLN A 252 -0.71 -35.97 10.69
CA GLN A 252 -0.38 -36.41 12.04
C GLN A 252 0.92 -37.24 12.14
N TRP A 253 1.48 -37.72 11.03
CA TRP A 253 2.73 -38.50 10.99
C TRP A 253 3.94 -37.68 10.51
N ILE A 254 3.72 -36.56 9.82
CA ILE A 254 4.78 -35.76 9.20
C ILE A 254 5.72 -35.17 10.26
N VAL A 255 5.19 -34.37 11.18
CA VAL A 255 5.99 -33.69 12.21
C VAL A 255 6.71 -34.66 13.14
N PRO A 256 6.06 -35.73 13.66
CA PRO A 256 6.77 -36.75 14.43
C PRO A 256 7.91 -37.41 13.66
N THR A 257 7.71 -37.71 12.37
CA THR A 257 8.75 -38.33 11.52
C THR A 257 9.91 -37.37 11.26
N ILE A 258 9.63 -36.08 11.04
CA ILE A 258 10.67 -35.04 10.91
C ILE A 258 11.50 -34.95 12.19
N ASN A 259 10.86 -34.90 13.36
CA ASN A 259 11.53 -34.81 14.64
C ASN A 259 12.37 -36.06 14.96
N GLU A 260 11.83 -37.24 14.65
CA GLU A 260 12.50 -38.53 14.83
C GLU A 260 13.78 -38.61 13.97
N VAL A 261 13.67 -38.33 12.66
CA VAL A 261 14.82 -38.38 11.75
C VAL A 261 15.83 -37.26 12.05
N ALA A 262 15.39 -36.07 12.43
CA ALA A 262 16.29 -35.01 12.88
C ALA A 262 17.05 -35.40 14.15
N GLY A 263 16.39 -36.06 15.10
CA GLY A 263 17.03 -36.65 16.28
C GLY A 263 18.06 -37.72 15.93
N GLU A 264 17.74 -38.63 15.00
CA GLU A 264 18.67 -39.65 14.48
C GLU A 264 19.91 -39.01 13.83
N MET A 265 19.71 -37.92 13.09
CA MET A 265 20.79 -37.20 12.38
C MET A 265 21.54 -36.17 13.25
N GLY A 266 21.18 -36.05 14.53
CA GLY A 266 21.77 -35.06 15.45
C GLY A 266 21.49 -33.61 15.07
N SER A 267 20.45 -33.37 14.26
CA SER A 267 20.08 -32.02 13.82
C SER A 267 19.23 -31.32 14.89
N ARG A 268 19.49 -30.03 15.13
CA ARG A 268 18.76 -29.21 16.10
C ARG A 268 17.73 -28.34 15.39
N PHE A 269 16.52 -28.25 15.93
CA PHE A 269 15.52 -27.28 15.46
C PHE A 269 15.74 -25.95 16.16
N ILE A 270 15.74 -24.88 15.38
CA ILE A 270 15.77 -23.52 15.89
C ILE A 270 14.46 -22.85 15.47
N SER A 271 13.73 -22.30 16.45
CA SER A 271 12.53 -21.51 16.14
C SER A 271 12.92 -20.18 15.52
N GLN A 272 12.01 -19.58 14.74
CA GLN A 272 12.24 -18.25 14.18
C GLN A 272 12.48 -17.22 15.29
N GLU A 273 11.78 -17.35 16.42
CA GLU A 273 11.95 -16.49 17.60
C GLU A 273 13.37 -16.59 18.19
N GLN A 274 13.92 -17.81 18.31
CA GLN A 274 15.29 -18.02 18.80
C GLN A 274 16.34 -17.45 17.85
N ALA A 275 16.10 -17.55 16.54
CA ALA A 275 16.98 -16.93 15.54
C ALA A 275 16.92 -15.39 15.61
N ILE A 276 15.72 -14.82 15.76
CA ILE A 276 15.53 -13.37 15.94
C ILE A 276 16.20 -12.89 17.22
N GLU A 277 16.02 -13.60 18.33
CA GLU A 277 16.62 -13.27 19.63
C GLU A 277 18.16 -13.31 19.54
N HIS A 278 18.73 -14.38 18.97
CA HIS A 278 20.17 -14.49 18.79
C HIS A 278 20.76 -13.37 17.93
N ILE A 279 20.11 -13.03 16.81
CA ILE A 279 20.59 -11.95 15.95
C ILE A 279 20.37 -10.58 16.59
N SER A 280 19.31 -10.39 17.37
CA SER A 280 19.10 -9.15 18.13
C SER A 280 20.19 -8.95 19.19
N ASP A 281 20.59 -10.02 19.88
CA ASP A 281 21.69 -10.00 20.84
C ASP A 281 23.03 -9.72 20.15
N LEU A 282 23.30 -10.39 19.02
CA LEU A 282 24.53 -10.17 18.23
C LEU A 282 24.61 -8.74 17.70
N VAL A 283 23.50 -8.18 17.23
CA VAL A 283 23.38 -6.78 16.81
C VAL A 283 23.66 -5.85 18.00
N GLY A 284 23.10 -6.15 19.17
CA GLY A 284 23.38 -5.42 20.40
C GLY A 284 24.86 -5.46 20.80
N GLU A 285 25.51 -6.62 20.75
CA GLU A 285 26.93 -6.76 21.09
C GLU A 285 27.85 -6.04 20.10
N LEU A 286 27.57 -6.14 18.79
CA LEU A 286 28.41 -5.54 17.75
C LEU A 286 28.20 -4.03 17.62
N ILE A 287 27.00 -3.52 17.89
CA ILE A 287 26.67 -2.08 17.76
C ILE A 287 26.87 -1.31 19.08
N ALA A 288 26.83 -1.97 20.25
CA ALA A 288 27.07 -1.28 21.53
C ALA A 288 28.48 -0.67 21.66
N LEU A 289 29.44 -1.13 20.87
CA LEU A 289 30.84 -0.66 20.90
C LEU A 289 31.13 0.50 19.92
N ASP A 290 30.34 0.66 18.85
CA ASP A 290 30.53 1.74 17.87
C ASP A 290 29.17 2.19 17.30
N THR A 291 28.96 3.51 17.23
CA THR A 291 27.67 4.14 16.88
C THR A 291 27.13 3.82 15.48
N LEU A 292 27.91 3.13 14.66
CA LEU A 292 27.54 2.67 13.33
C LEU A 292 28.13 1.28 13.12
N ALA A 293 27.29 0.31 12.73
CA ALA A 293 27.78 -0.98 12.27
C ALA A 293 28.68 -0.75 11.05
N ASP A 294 29.97 -1.01 11.18
CA ASP A 294 30.88 -1.03 10.04
C ASP A 294 30.48 -2.12 9.03
N GLY A 295 30.99 -2.03 7.80
CA GLY A 295 30.64 -2.98 6.74
C GLY A 295 30.96 -4.44 7.11
N GLU A 296 31.98 -4.65 7.95
CA GLU A 296 32.40 -5.96 8.44
C GLU A 296 31.39 -6.54 9.45
N SER A 297 30.94 -5.75 10.43
CA SER A 297 29.92 -6.15 11.40
C SER A 297 28.59 -6.43 10.72
N ARG A 298 28.19 -5.60 9.76
CA ARG A 298 27.00 -5.88 8.93
C ARG A 298 27.14 -7.20 8.19
N SER A 299 28.24 -7.42 7.47
CA SER A 299 28.48 -8.69 6.76
C SER A 299 28.44 -9.90 7.69
N ARG A 300 28.96 -9.76 8.92
CA ARG A 300 28.92 -10.81 9.95
C ARG A 300 27.50 -11.08 10.44
N ILE A 301 26.71 -10.04 10.71
CA ILE A 301 25.31 -10.15 11.13
C ILE A 301 24.47 -10.83 10.02
N TYR A 302 24.69 -10.45 8.76
CA TYR A 302 24.01 -11.08 7.62
C TYR A 302 24.39 -12.54 7.45
N THR A 303 25.68 -12.86 7.55
CA THR A 303 26.16 -14.24 7.43
C THR A 303 25.60 -15.10 8.56
N GLU A 304 25.65 -14.60 9.79
CA GLU A 304 25.11 -15.31 10.95
C GLU A 304 23.58 -15.44 10.85
N GLY A 305 22.85 -14.37 10.57
CA GLY A 305 21.39 -14.44 10.45
C GLY A 305 20.93 -15.40 9.35
N THR A 306 21.64 -15.44 8.22
CA THR A 306 21.36 -16.39 7.13
C THR A 306 21.67 -17.83 7.57
N ASN A 307 22.76 -18.06 8.31
CA ASN A 307 23.09 -19.37 8.88
C ASN A 307 22.04 -19.84 9.91
N TRP A 308 21.40 -18.92 10.61
CA TRP A 308 20.30 -19.17 11.53
C TRP A 308 18.92 -19.24 10.83
N GLY A 309 18.90 -19.06 9.51
CA GLY A 309 17.71 -19.24 8.68
C GLY A 309 16.76 -18.06 8.66
N LEU A 310 17.20 -16.87 9.07
CA LEU A 310 16.47 -15.63 8.85
C LEU A 310 16.60 -15.17 7.40
N ASP A 311 15.56 -14.52 6.90
CA ASP A 311 15.61 -13.87 5.61
C ASP A 311 16.47 -12.58 5.71
N PRO A 312 17.25 -12.19 4.68
CA PRO A 312 17.95 -10.91 4.66
C PRO A 312 17.07 -9.70 5.00
N LEU A 313 15.78 -9.75 4.64
CA LEU A 313 14.80 -8.71 5.02
C LEU A 313 14.52 -8.69 6.52
N ASP A 314 14.39 -9.86 7.17
CA ASP A 314 14.20 -9.96 8.62
C ASP A 314 15.43 -9.42 9.36
N ILE A 315 16.64 -9.73 8.85
CA ILE A 315 17.91 -9.23 9.40
C ILE A 315 17.99 -7.71 9.27
N GLU A 316 17.61 -7.14 8.11
CA GLU A 316 17.59 -5.68 7.92
C GLU A 316 16.51 -5.01 8.77
N ALA A 317 15.36 -5.67 9.01
CA ALA A 317 14.33 -5.17 9.91
C ALA A 317 14.83 -5.13 11.36
N ILE A 318 15.54 -6.17 11.83
CA ILE A 318 16.18 -6.20 13.15
C ILE A 318 17.25 -5.09 13.27
N LEU A 319 18.12 -4.96 12.26
CA LEU A 319 19.14 -3.89 12.19
C LEU A 319 18.51 -2.50 12.22
N ARG A 320 17.49 -2.25 11.38
CA ARG A 320 16.79 -0.97 11.30
C ARG A 320 16.14 -0.62 12.63
N ARG A 321 15.41 -1.57 13.24
CA ARG A 321 14.78 -1.38 14.55
C ARG A 321 15.80 -1.03 15.63
N HIS A 322 16.96 -1.69 15.62
CA HIS A 322 18.03 -1.40 16.58
C HIS A 322 18.68 -0.03 16.35
N ILE A 323 18.93 0.35 15.08
CA ILE A 323 19.46 1.67 14.71
C ILE A 323 18.49 2.78 15.09
N GLU A 324 17.18 2.59 14.82
CA GLU A 324 16.13 3.53 15.24
C GLU A 324 16.09 3.67 16.76
N GLN A 325 16.21 2.57 17.50
CA GLN A 325 16.23 2.59 18.96
C GLN A 325 17.46 3.34 19.51
N VAL A 326 18.65 3.11 18.96
CA VAL A 326 19.90 3.78 19.37
C VAL A 326 19.90 5.26 18.98
N THR A 327 19.49 5.60 17.76
CA THR A 327 19.38 7.01 17.30
C THR A 327 18.37 7.78 18.13
N TRP A 328 17.25 7.16 18.53
CA TRP A 328 16.27 7.76 19.42
C TRP A 328 16.82 7.98 20.83
N GLN A 329 17.55 7.01 21.39
CA GLN A 329 18.24 7.17 22.68
C GLN A 329 19.29 8.30 22.64
N MET A 330 20.04 8.44 21.54
CA MET A 330 21.00 9.52 21.36
C MET A 330 20.33 10.89 21.21
N ALA A 331 19.23 10.98 20.46
CA ALA A 331 18.45 12.20 20.34
C ALA A 331 17.95 12.67 21.71
N GLN A 332 17.56 11.75 22.60
CA GLN A 332 17.18 12.09 23.98
C GLN A 332 18.35 12.62 24.81
N VAL A 333 19.53 11.98 24.76
CA VAL A 333 20.72 12.44 25.49
C VAL A 333 21.21 13.80 24.98
N GLN A 334 21.17 14.02 23.67
CA GLN A 334 21.58 15.28 23.05
C GLN A 334 20.57 16.40 23.33
N GLN A 335 19.27 16.10 23.35
CA GLN A 335 18.21 17.04 23.74
C GLN A 335 18.31 17.38 25.24
N GLN A 336 18.68 16.44 26.12
CA GLN A 336 18.95 16.73 27.53
C GLN A 336 20.18 17.64 27.71
N ARG A 337 21.26 17.41 26.95
CA ARG A 337 22.44 18.31 26.96
C ARG A 337 22.09 19.72 26.47
N TRP A 338 21.32 19.86 25.39
CA TRP A 338 20.84 21.16 24.90
C TRP A 338 19.89 21.87 25.88
N ARG A 339 19.04 21.12 26.59
CA ARG A 339 18.18 21.66 27.65
C ARG A 339 18.98 22.17 28.85
N LEU A 340 20.04 21.47 29.25
CA LEU A 340 20.92 21.93 30.33
C LEU A 340 21.70 23.21 29.94
N VAL A 341 22.16 23.31 28.68
CA VAL A 341 22.83 24.52 28.19
C VAL A 341 21.89 25.72 28.12
N THR A 342 20.65 25.51 27.64
CA THR A 342 19.63 26.57 27.55
C THR A 342 19.12 27.00 28.92
N LEU A 343 18.92 26.09 29.88
CA LEU A 343 18.61 26.42 31.28
C LEU A 343 19.74 27.21 31.95
N GLY A 344 21.01 26.87 31.66
CA GLY A 344 22.16 27.65 32.11
C GLY A 344 22.12 29.10 31.60
N ALA A 345 21.80 29.30 30.32
CA ALA A 345 21.68 30.63 29.72
C ALA A 345 20.51 31.46 30.30
N VAL A 346 19.35 30.84 30.51
CA VAL A 346 18.17 31.50 31.10
C VAL A 346 18.40 31.86 32.57
N GLY A 347 19.10 30.99 33.33
CA GLY A 347 19.46 31.26 34.72
C GLY A 347 20.31 32.52 34.88
N VAL A 348 21.26 32.77 33.97
CA VAL A 348 22.09 33.99 33.98
C VAL A 348 21.25 35.25 33.75
N VAL A 349 20.28 35.18 32.83
CA VAL A 349 19.37 36.31 32.54
C VAL A 349 18.42 36.58 33.72
N LEU A 350 17.93 35.51 34.36
CA LEU A 350 16.99 35.63 35.48
C LEU A 350 17.68 36.18 36.75
N VAL A 351 18.93 35.78 37.01
CA VAL A 351 19.74 36.35 38.10
C VAL A 351 20.02 37.84 37.84
N ALA A 352 20.28 38.23 36.60
CA ALA A 352 20.45 39.64 36.24
C ALA A 352 19.14 40.44 36.43
N ALA A 353 17.99 39.87 36.05
CA ALA A 353 16.68 40.51 36.20
C ALA A 353 16.23 40.63 37.66
N VAL A 354 16.47 39.60 38.49
CA VAL A 354 16.17 39.61 39.94
C VAL A 354 17.11 40.56 40.68
N GLY A 355 18.39 40.62 40.30
CA GLY A 355 19.33 41.63 40.80
C GLY A 355 18.87 43.06 40.51
N LEU A 356 18.33 43.30 39.31
CA LEU A 356 17.76 44.58 38.92
C LEU A 356 16.46 44.90 39.67
N GLY A 357 15.59 43.90 39.89
CA GLY A 357 14.32 44.06 40.62
C GLY A 357 14.50 44.33 42.12
N LEU A 358 15.44 43.64 42.76
CA LEU A 358 15.77 43.86 44.19
C LEU A 358 16.46 45.22 44.44
N PHE A 359 17.15 45.76 43.43
CA PHE A 359 17.74 47.10 43.51
C PHE A 359 16.67 48.21 43.56
N TYR A 360 15.51 48.00 42.92
CA TYR A 360 14.43 48.99 42.88
C TYR A 360 13.38 48.85 44.01
N ALA A 361 13.33 47.73 44.73
CA ALA A 361 12.23 47.44 45.66
C ALA A 361 12.48 47.76 47.15
N ARG A 362 13.55 48.46 47.53
CA ARG A 362 13.82 48.79 48.96
C ARG A 362 13.05 50.02 49.47
N ARG A 363 11.87 49.80 50.06
CA ARG A 363 11.33 50.58 51.21
C ARG A 363 10.63 49.63 52.19
N PRO A 364 10.87 49.71 53.51
CA PRO A 364 10.18 48.87 54.51
C PRO A 364 8.85 49.48 54.93
N PRO A 365 7.87 48.68 55.39
CA PRO A 365 7.53 48.79 56.81
C PRO A 365 7.05 47.50 57.52
N ALA A 366 7.36 47.52 58.82
CA ALA A 366 6.63 47.07 60.01
C ALA A 366 5.74 45.81 60.01
N THR A 367 6.13 44.89 60.90
CA THR A 367 5.31 43.88 61.60
C THR A 367 4.12 44.48 62.35
N PRO A 368 3.03 43.71 62.49
CA PRO A 368 2.54 43.41 63.83
C PRO A 368 2.18 41.93 64.02
N ALA A 369 2.44 41.44 65.24
CA ALA A 369 1.90 40.20 65.76
C ALA A 369 0.55 40.49 66.45
N ILE A 370 -0.42 39.59 66.30
CA ILE A 370 -1.42 39.17 67.30
C ILE A 370 -1.98 37.83 66.83
N GLY A 371 -1.96 36.84 67.72
CA GLY A 371 -2.53 35.52 67.50
C GLY A 371 -4.02 35.46 67.81
N THR A 372 -4.70 34.51 67.17
CA THR A 372 -5.94 33.94 67.67
C THR A 372 -6.02 32.50 67.18
N ALA A 373 -6.18 31.57 68.12
CA ALA A 373 -6.21 30.13 67.90
C ALA A 373 -7.50 29.69 67.19
N ALA A 374 -7.35 28.83 66.20
CA ALA A 374 -8.42 28.11 65.49
C ALA A 374 -8.14 26.59 65.57
N PRO A 375 -9.19 25.74 65.49
CA PRO A 375 -9.21 24.40 66.09
C PRO A 375 -8.40 23.36 65.31
N ALA A 376 -8.01 22.31 66.02
CA ALA A 376 -7.10 21.26 65.58
C ALA A 376 -7.49 20.60 64.23
N PRO A 377 -6.56 20.52 63.26
CA PRO A 377 -6.74 19.68 62.08
C PRO A 377 -6.60 18.18 62.45
N PRO A 378 -7.23 17.27 61.69
CA PRO A 378 -7.07 15.82 61.88
C PRO A 378 -5.61 15.40 61.67
N PRO A 379 -5.17 14.27 62.25
CA PRO A 379 -3.76 13.92 62.36
C PRO A 379 -3.12 13.82 60.96
N ALA A 380 -2.10 14.66 60.74
CA ALA A 380 -1.25 14.59 59.58
C ALA A 380 -0.49 13.25 59.59
N LEU A 381 -0.68 12.46 58.53
CA LEU A 381 0.19 11.34 58.19
C LEU A 381 1.58 11.89 57.83
N THR A 382 2.43 12.05 58.83
CA THR A 382 3.87 12.28 58.66
C THR A 382 4.60 10.95 58.64
N ALA A 383 4.77 10.37 57.45
CA ALA A 383 5.83 9.38 57.18
C ALA A 383 6.11 9.31 55.67
N ALA A 384 7.40 9.38 55.31
CA ALA A 384 8.00 9.29 53.97
C ALA A 384 7.85 10.53 53.05
N ARG A 385 8.72 11.54 53.24
CA ARG A 385 8.80 12.73 52.37
C ARG A 385 10.17 12.95 51.68
N ASP A 386 11.02 11.92 51.66
CA ASP A 386 12.39 12.01 51.09
C ASP A 386 12.60 11.14 49.82
N ALA A 387 11.53 10.62 49.23
CA ALA A 387 11.62 9.95 47.93
C ALA A 387 11.23 10.96 46.83
N ASP A 388 12.15 11.20 45.89
CA ASP A 388 12.10 12.26 44.89
C ASP A 388 10.91 12.10 43.91
N LEU A 389 9.72 12.57 44.31
CA LEU A 389 8.50 12.66 43.50
C LEU A 389 8.58 13.85 42.52
N SER A 390 9.70 14.01 41.82
CA SER A 390 9.96 15.14 40.92
C SER A 390 8.94 15.28 39.77
N TRP A 391 8.28 14.18 39.40
CA TRP A 391 7.20 14.16 38.41
C TRP A 391 5.84 14.64 38.95
N TRP A 392 5.65 14.66 40.28
CA TRP A 392 4.43 15.15 40.94
C TRP A 392 4.49 16.67 41.15
N ASP A 393 4.45 17.41 40.05
CA ASP A 393 4.57 18.87 40.06
C ASP A 393 3.25 19.59 40.41
N ALA A 394 3.28 20.92 40.34
CA ALA A 394 2.13 21.77 40.66
C ALA A 394 0.91 21.50 39.76
N ALA A 395 1.11 21.06 38.51
CA ALA A 395 0.00 20.74 37.60
C ALA A 395 -0.68 19.43 38.00
N VAL A 396 0.11 18.38 38.30
CA VAL A 396 -0.40 17.11 38.83
C VAL A 396 -1.10 17.34 40.16
N GLN A 397 -0.50 18.11 41.07
CA GLN A 397 -1.09 18.42 42.37
C GLN A 397 -2.41 19.20 42.24
N ALA A 398 -2.49 20.17 41.33
CA ALA A 398 -3.72 20.93 41.10
C ALA A 398 -4.84 20.05 40.52
N ALA A 399 -4.51 19.17 39.56
CA ALA A 399 -5.48 18.21 39.01
C ALA A 399 -5.94 17.21 40.06
N ALA A 400 -5.02 16.68 40.88
CA ALA A 400 -5.30 15.76 41.98
C ALA A 400 -6.22 16.40 43.04
N THR A 401 -5.95 17.65 43.39
CA THR A 401 -6.78 18.39 44.35
C THR A 401 -8.19 18.60 43.79
N ARG A 402 -8.34 19.02 42.53
CA ARG A 402 -9.65 19.19 41.89
C ARG A 402 -10.44 17.90 41.84
N ALA A 403 -9.81 16.79 41.45
CA ALA A 403 -10.45 15.48 41.42
C ALA A 403 -10.89 15.02 42.82
N GLY A 404 -10.04 15.18 43.84
CA GLY A 404 -10.38 14.84 45.22
C GLY A 404 -11.45 15.74 45.85
N THR A 405 -11.58 17.00 45.40
CA THR A 405 -12.68 17.87 45.84
C THR A 405 -14.00 17.59 45.14
N ALA A 406 -13.95 17.07 43.90
CA ALA A 406 -15.14 16.71 43.15
C ALA A 406 -15.80 15.45 43.72
N ASP A 407 -15.00 14.51 44.23
CA ASP A 407 -15.46 13.31 44.91
C ASP A 407 -14.50 12.93 46.05
N GLY A 408 -15.00 13.03 47.29
CA GLY A 408 -14.22 12.77 48.50
C GLY A 408 -13.72 11.32 48.60
N ASP A 409 -14.40 10.37 47.96
CA ASP A 409 -14.01 8.96 47.97
C ASP A 409 -12.78 8.70 47.09
N LEU A 410 -12.46 9.62 46.16
CA LEU A 410 -11.27 9.54 45.30
C LEU A 410 -10.00 9.99 46.03
N ALA A 411 -10.11 10.81 47.07
CA ALA A 411 -8.95 11.34 47.78
C ALA A 411 -8.03 10.24 48.33
N ALA A 412 -8.60 9.14 48.82
CA ALA A 412 -7.84 7.98 49.31
C ALA A 412 -7.07 7.25 48.19
N THR A 413 -7.66 7.14 47.00
CA THR A 413 -7.01 6.52 45.84
C THR A 413 -5.91 7.42 45.26
N ILE A 414 -6.17 8.73 45.19
CA ILE A 414 -5.17 9.72 44.77
C ILE A 414 -3.99 9.76 45.73
N ALA A 415 -4.23 9.67 47.05
CA ALA A 415 -3.17 9.59 48.05
C ALA A 415 -2.30 8.33 47.88
N ARG A 416 -2.90 7.18 47.53
CA ARG A 416 -2.13 5.95 47.23
C ARG A 416 -1.26 6.08 45.97
N ALA A 417 -1.65 6.90 45.00
CA ALA A 417 -0.83 7.19 43.83
C ALA A 417 0.39 8.08 44.15
N GLN A 418 0.43 8.76 45.31
CA GLN A 418 1.57 9.56 45.76
C GLN A 418 2.66 8.68 46.41
N THR A 419 3.19 7.75 45.63
CA THR A 419 4.22 6.80 46.07
C THR A 419 5.29 6.62 44.99
N THR A 420 6.52 6.31 45.39
CA THR A 420 7.59 5.98 44.43
C THR A 420 7.48 4.56 43.88
N ASP A 421 6.71 3.68 44.53
CA ASP A 421 6.45 2.34 44.02
C ASP A 421 5.54 2.38 42.78
N GLN A 422 6.08 1.96 41.64
CA GLN A 422 5.36 1.93 40.36
C GLN A 422 4.16 0.97 40.36
N THR A 423 4.21 -0.12 41.13
CA THR A 423 3.12 -1.11 41.18
C THR A 423 1.93 -0.52 41.91
N ALA A 424 2.17 0.06 43.09
CA ALA A 424 1.15 0.75 43.87
C ALA A 424 0.52 1.92 43.11
N ARG A 425 1.31 2.68 42.33
CA ARG A 425 0.76 3.71 41.42
C ARG A 425 -0.13 3.10 40.34
N GLY A 426 0.35 2.06 39.64
CA GLY A 426 -0.42 1.37 38.61
C GLY A 426 -1.76 0.81 39.12
N GLU A 427 -1.77 0.25 40.33
CA GLU A 427 -3.00 -0.22 40.99
C GLU A 427 -3.96 0.93 41.33
N ALA A 428 -3.43 2.04 41.88
CA ALA A 428 -4.25 3.22 42.17
C ALA A 428 -4.86 3.82 40.89
N TYR A 429 -4.11 3.84 39.78
CA TYR A 429 -4.60 4.26 38.48
C TYR A 429 -5.70 3.35 37.96
N ALA A 430 -5.49 2.03 38.04
CA ALA A 430 -6.47 1.04 37.62
C ALA A 430 -7.78 1.16 38.41
N GLU A 431 -7.69 1.37 39.72
CA GLU A 431 -8.84 1.55 40.60
C GLU A 431 -9.59 2.84 40.27
N LEU A 432 -8.87 3.95 40.04
CA LEU A 432 -9.50 5.22 39.66
C LEU A 432 -10.28 5.08 38.35
N VAL A 433 -9.68 4.46 37.32
CA VAL A 433 -10.34 4.22 36.03
C VAL A 433 -11.59 3.34 36.21
N THR A 434 -11.47 2.26 37.00
CA THR A 434 -12.60 1.35 37.27
C THR A 434 -13.75 2.07 37.96
N ARG A 435 -13.47 2.91 38.97
CA ARG A 435 -14.50 3.68 39.66
C ARG A 435 -15.20 4.67 38.73
N CYS A 436 -14.46 5.30 37.82
CA CYS A 436 -15.04 6.22 36.84
C CYS A 436 -15.94 5.48 35.84
N GLN A 437 -15.51 4.30 35.37
CA GLN A 437 -16.33 3.45 34.50
C GLN A 437 -17.65 3.02 35.16
N GLN A 438 -17.66 2.85 36.49
CA GLN A 438 -18.88 2.52 37.26
C GLN A 438 -19.83 3.72 37.44
N HIS A 439 -19.36 4.96 37.29
CA HIS A 439 -20.13 6.18 37.58
C HIS A 439 -20.18 7.15 36.37
N ALA A 440 -20.22 6.60 35.16
CA ALA A 440 -20.04 7.30 33.89
C ALA A 440 -20.96 8.52 33.64
N ASP A 441 -22.04 8.68 34.42
CA ASP A 441 -23.04 9.75 34.30
C ASP A 441 -22.69 11.08 35.02
N SER A 442 -21.60 11.15 35.79
CA SER A 442 -21.29 12.30 36.67
C SER A 442 -20.40 13.39 36.03
N GLY A 443 -21.01 14.30 35.26
CA GLY A 443 -20.30 15.28 34.40
C GLY A 443 -19.14 16.08 35.01
N ASP A 444 -19.30 16.67 36.20
CA ASP A 444 -18.26 17.53 36.81
C ASP A 444 -17.08 16.71 37.39
N VAL A 445 -17.39 15.57 38.02
CA VAL A 445 -16.39 14.62 38.54
C VAL A 445 -15.56 14.06 37.38
N HIS A 446 -16.21 13.78 36.26
CA HIS A 446 -15.60 13.26 35.04
C HIS A 446 -14.54 14.19 34.48
N ALA A 447 -14.84 15.48 34.34
CA ALA A 447 -13.89 16.46 33.82
C ALA A 447 -12.65 16.59 34.71
N ALA A 448 -12.84 16.59 36.04
CA ALA A 448 -11.75 16.69 36.99
C ALA A 448 -10.85 15.44 37.00
N VAL A 449 -11.44 14.24 36.97
CA VAL A 449 -10.68 12.99 36.93
C VAL A 449 -9.96 12.80 35.59
N LEU A 450 -10.60 13.15 34.49
CA LEU A 450 -9.97 13.09 33.17
C LEU A 450 -8.72 13.97 33.10
N ALA A 451 -8.79 15.20 33.61
CA ALA A 451 -7.62 16.08 33.66
C ALA A 451 -6.49 15.47 34.49
N LEU A 452 -6.82 14.76 35.58
CA LEU A 452 -5.84 14.03 36.39
C LEU A 452 -5.23 12.86 35.63
N LEU A 453 -6.04 12.02 34.97
CA LEU A 453 -5.57 10.90 34.14
C LEU A 453 -4.66 11.37 33.00
N ALA A 454 -4.94 12.52 32.39
CA ALA A 454 -4.08 13.14 31.38
C ALA A 454 -2.70 13.48 31.93
N GLN A 455 -2.64 14.11 33.10
CA GLN A 455 -1.37 14.44 33.73
C GLN A 455 -0.62 13.19 34.20
N TRP A 456 -1.29 12.19 34.77
CA TRP A 456 -0.66 10.92 35.16
C TRP A 456 -0.12 10.15 33.95
N TYR A 457 -0.91 10.00 32.89
CA TYR A 457 -0.47 9.26 31.69
C TYR A 457 0.69 9.96 30.96
N ALA A 458 0.69 11.29 30.91
CA ALA A 458 1.77 12.05 30.26
C ALA A 458 3.05 12.12 31.10
N ARG A 459 2.95 12.28 32.43
CA ARG A 459 4.09 12.64 33.29
C ARG A 459 4.63 11.52 34.18
N ASP A 460 3.93 10.41 34.41
CA ASP A 460 4.46 9.34 35.27
C ASP A 460 5.79 8.80 34.69
N PRO A 461 6.85 8.63 35.50
CA PRO A 461 8.13 8.13 35.01
C PRO A 461 8.12 6.64 34.62
N SER A 462 7.13 5.86 35.08
CA SER A 462 7.00 4.43 34.78
C SER A 462 5.99 4.19 33.66
N ASP A 463 6.47 3.68 32.53
CA ASP A 463 5.61 3.21 31.44
C ASP A 463 4.71 2.05 31.89
N THR A 464 5.16 1.22 32.82
CA THR A 464 4.37 0.10 33.37
C THR A 464 3.17 0.61 34.16
N ALA A 465 3.36 1.65 34.99
CA ALA A 465 2.25 2.27 35.72
C ALA A 465 1.28 2.97 34.76
N ALA A 466 1.79 3.79 33.84
CA ALA A 466 0.97 4.48 32.83
C ALA A 466 0.17 3.50 31.95
N ARG A 467 0.74 2.34 31.60
CA ARG A 467 0.06 1.28 30.85
C ARG A 467 -1.19 0.77 31.55
N GLN A 468 -1.25 0.78 32.88
CA GLN A 468 -2.46 0.37 33.61
C GLN A 468 -3.66 1.28 33.32
N ILE A 469 -3.44 2.59 33.09
CA ILE A 469 -4.50 3.51 32.65
C ILE A 469 -5.05 3.02 31.31
N ARG A 470 -4.16 2.83 30.31
CA ARG A 470 -4.55 2.38 28.97
C ARG A 470 -5.27 1.04 28.99
N THR A 471 -4.70 0.03 29.67
CA THR A 471 -5.27 -1.32 29.76
C THR A 471 -6.67 -1.29 30.38
N ARG A 472 -6.87 -0.49 31.44
CA ARG A 472 -8.17 -0.40 32.10
C ARG A 472 -9.20 0.41 31.32
N LEU A 473 -8.78 1.44 30.59
CA LEU A 473 -9.67 2.19 29.70
C LEU A 473 -10.28 1.30 28.61
N PHE A 474 -9.51 0.37 28.05
CA PHE A 474 -9.97 -0.52 26.98
C PHE A 474 -10.52 -1.87 27.42
N ALA A 475 -10.41 -2.22 28.72
CA ALA A 475 -10.94 -3.49 29.24
C ALA A 475 -12.43 -3.73 28.92
N PRO A 476 -13.34 -2.74 29.01
CA PRO A 476 -14.74 -2.93 28.62
C PRO A 476 -14.94 -3.16 27.12
N VAL A 477 -14.06 -2.63 26.26
CA VAL A 477 -14.16 -2.80 24.80
C VAL A 477 -13.91 -4.25 24.42
N ALA A 478 -12.94 -4.90 25.07
CA ALA A 478 -12.66 -6.32 24.85
C ALA A 478 -13.85 -7.24 25.24
N LEU A 479 -14.70 -6.78 26.17
CA LEU A 479 -15.92 -7.51 26.56
C LEU A 479 -17.04 -7.38 25.51
N LEU A 480 -16.96 -6.42 24.59
CA LEU A 480 -17.96 -6.27 23.51
C LEU A 480 -17.86 -7.38 22.47
N ASP A 481 -16.70 -8.03 22.35
CA ASP A 481 -16.48 -9.16 21.44
C ASP A 481 -16.86 -10.51 22.04
N ALA A 482 -17.21 -10.53 23.34
CA ALA A 482 -17.59 -11.75 24.03
C ALA A 482 -18.83 -12.39 23.38
N THR A 483 -18.96 -13.71 23.54
CA THR A 483 -20.14 -14.46 23.07
C THR A 483 -21.40 -14.05 23.82
N GLU A 484 -21.26 -13.62 25.07
CA GLU A 484 -22.39 -13.14 25.87
C GLU A 484 -22.67 -11.65 25.58
N PRO A 485 -23.95 -11.25 25.45
CA PRO A 485 -24.31 -9.87 25.20
C PRO A 485 -23.86 -8.99 26.37
N PRO A 486 -23.13 -7.88 26.11
CA PRO A 486 -22.72 -6.97 27.17
C PRO A 486 -23.95 -6.35 27.84
N ASP A 487 -23.81 -5.92 29.08
CA ASP A 487 -24.83 -5.09 29.72
C ASP A 487 -24.67 -3.61 29.32
N ALA A 488 -25.71 -2.80 29.56
CA ALA A 488 -25.69 -1.37 29.22
C ALA A 488 -24.53 -0.62 29.90
N ARG A 489 -24.11 -1.06 31.09
CA ARG A 489 -23.00 -0.46 31.84
C ARG A 489 -21.65 -0.75 31.18
N THR A 490 -21.43 -1.96 30.70
CA THR A 490 -20.22 -2.34 29.96
C THR A 490 -20.10 -1.52 28.67
N LEU A 491 -21.22 -1.36 27.95
CA LEU A 491 -21.27 -0.50 26.76
C LEU A 491 -20.91 0.95 27.09
N GLN A 492 -21.55 1.53 28.11
CA GLN A 492 -21.27 2.90 28.56
C GLN A 492 -19.81 3.08 28.99
N ALA A 493 -19.25 2.11 29.72
CA ALA A 493 -17.86 2.10 30.14
C ALA A 493 -16.89 2.03 28.94
N ALA A 494 -17.24 1.29 27.88
CA ALA A 494 -16.48 1.22 26.64
C ALA A 494 -16.46 2.57 25.90
N PHE A 495 -17.63 3.21 25.72
CA PHE A 495 -17.72 4.55 25.10
C PHE A 495 -16.98 5.61 25.93
N TRP A 496 -17.11 5.57 27.25
CA TRP A 496 -16.36 6.43 28.15
C TRP A 496 -14.84 6.21 28.03
N GLY A 497 -14.40 4.94 27.99
CA GLY A 497 -12.99 4.56 27.84
C GLY A 497 -12.38 5.12 26.56
N CYS A 498 -13.04 4.92 25.41
CA CYS A 498 -12.57 5.42 24.12
C CYS A 498 -12.55 6.96 24.04
N ARG A 499 -13.58 7.65 24.55
CA ARG A 499 -13.58 9.13 24.63
C ARG A 499 -12.45 9.66 25.50
N THR A 500 -12.23 9.01 26.64
CA THR A 500 -11.16 9.37 27.57
C THR A 500 -9.79 9.17 26.91
N ALA A 501 -9.55 8.02 26.27
CA ALA A 501 -8.33 7.76 25.54
C ALA A 501 -8.09 8.75 24.39
N ALA A 502 -9.12 9.13 23.63
CA ALA A 502 -9.03 10.15 22.58
C ALA A 502 -8.54 11.50 23.13
N ARG A 503 -9.06 11.92 24.30
CA ARG A 503 -8.62 13.14 24.98
C ARG A 503 -7.19 13.04 25.50
N LEU A 504 -6.83 11.91 26.13
CA LEU A 504 -5.46 11.64 26.58
C LEU A 504 -4.47 11.74 25.40
N TRP A 505 -4.86 11.26 24.22
CA TRP A 505 -4.02 11.26 23.02
C TRP A 505 -3.70 12.66 22.47
N LYS A 506 -4.56 13.63 22.78
CA LYS A 506 -4.38 15.05 22.43
C LYS A 506 -3.61 15.86 23.48
N GLU A 507 -3.19 15.24 24.60
CA GLU A 507 -2.41 15.94 25.62
C GLU A 507 -1.05 16.41 25.03
N PRO A 508 -0.73 17.72 25.05
CA PRO A 508 0.49 18.24 24.43
C PRO A 508 1.78 17.73 25.07
N ALA A 509 1.71 17.39 26.37
CA ALA A 509 2.84 16.87 27.13
C ALA A 509 3.07 15.36 26.93
N LEU A 510 2.28 14.69 26.08
CA LEU A 510 2.34 13.24 25.92
C LEU A 510 3.64 12.81 25.21
N PRO A 511 4.47 11.94 25.80
CA PRO A 511 5.66 11.40 25.14
C PRO A 511 5.32 10.69 23.82
N VAL A 512 6.17 10.83 22.80
CA VAL A 512 5.93 10.28 21.45
C VAL A 512 5.63 8.78 21.48
N GLN A 513 6.39 8.01 22.26
CA GLN A 513 6.17 6.56 22.41
C GLN A 513 4.78 6.25 22.99
N ARG A 514 4.38 6.90 24.11
CA ARG A 514 3.05 6.73 24.72
C ARG A 514 1.94 7.19 23.78
N SER A 515 2.19 8.24 23.01
CA SER A 515 1.27 8.71 21.98
C SER A 515 1.03 7.67 20.89
N ALA A 516 2.10 7.09 20.33
CA ALA A 516 1.97 6.04 19.33
C ALA A 516 1.25 4.82 19.89
N GLU A 517 1.68 4.35 21.07
CA GLU A 517 1.09 3.22 21.78
C GLU A 517 -0.41 3.40 22.12
N LEU A 518 -0.81 4.59 22.58
CA LEU A 518 -2.20 4.92 22.87
C LEU A 518 -3.02 5.01 21.58
N GLY A 519 -2.47 5.63 20.52
CA GLY A 519 -3.11 5.72 19.21
C GLY A 519 -3.38 4.34 18.60
N THR A 520 -2.38 3.45 18.61
CA THR A 520 -2.55 2.06 18.13
C THR A 520 -3.58 1.29 18.94
N SER A 521 -3.54 1.41 20.28
CA SER A 521 -4.50 0.72 21.15
C SER A 521 -5.93 1.24 20.97
N LEU A 522 -6.08 2.56 20.81
CA LEU A 522 -7.37 3.19 20.56
C LEU A 522 -7.93 2.78 19.19
N ALA A 523 -7.10 2.79 18.13
CA ALA A 523 -7.49 2.35 16.80
C ALA A 523 -7.92 0.86 16.79
N ALA A 524 -7.16 -0.01 17.45
CA ALA A 524 -7.52 -1.42 17.61
C ALA A 524 -8.82 -1.61 18.42
N ALA A 525 -9.04 -0.79 19.46
CA ALA A 525 -10.25 -0.83 20.27
C ALA A 525 -11.49 -0.36 19.48
N VAL A 526 -11.38 0.65 18.63
CA VAL A 526 -12.54 1.08 17.82
C VAL A 526 -12.68 0.31 16.50
N GLY A 527 -11.64 -0.41 16.06
CA GLY A 527 -11.63 -1.13 14.78
C GLY A 527 -11.35 -0.25 13.56
N GLU A 528 -10.90 0.99 13.77
CA GLU A 528 -10.67 1.98 12.72
C GLU A 528 -9.47 2.87 13.03
N LEU A 529 -8.74 3.28 11.99
CA LEU A 529 -7.67 4.27 12.10
C LEU A 529 -8.24 5.66 12.34
N LEU A 530 -7.69 6.36 13.33
CA LEU A 530 -8.14 7.67 13.80
C LEU A 530 -7.15 8.77 13.41
N ASP A 531 -7.67 9.97 13.14
CA ASP A 531 -6.83 11.11 12.76
C ASP A 531 -6.53 11.99 13.98
N ARG A 532 -5.28 11.92 14.48
CA ARG A 532 -4.81 12.74 15.60
C ARG A 532 -4.83 14.24 15.30
N GLY A 533 -4.80 14.62 14.02
CA GLY A 533 -4.83 16.01 13.55
C GLY A 533 -6.14 16.72 13.85
N LEU A 534 -7.25 15.99 14.02
CA LEU A 534 -8.57 16.55 14.31
C LEU A 534 -8.64 17.31 15.64
N GLU A 535 -9.55 18.28 15.75
CA GLU A 535 -9.84 18.94 17.02
C GLU A 535 -10.32 17.93 18.07
N PRO A 536 -10.06 18.13 19.38
CA PRO A 536 -10.36 17.13 20.42
C PRO A 536 -11.80 16.61 20.38
N THR A 537 -12.78 17.50 20.18
CA THR A 537 -14.20 17.12 20.08
C THR A 537 -14.51 16.34 18.80
N GLN A 538 -13.84 16.64 17.69
CA GLN A 538 -14.00 15.91 16.43
C GLN A 538 -13.38 14.52 16.52
N LEU A 539 -12.20 14.40 17.11
CA LEU A 539 -11.56 13.11 17.37
C LEU A 539 -12.40 12.24 18.30
N GLU A 540 -12.97 12.82 19.36
CA GLU A 540 -13.92 12.11 20.24
C GLU A 540 -15.14 11.62 19.46
N ASN A 541 -15.76 12.47 18.64
CA ASN A 541 -16.91 12.09 17.82
C ASN A 541 -16.53 11.01 16.80
N GLN A 542 -15.34 11.08 16.20
CA GLN A 542 -14.82 10.04 15.31
C GLN A 542 -14.66 8.70 16.05
N CYS A 543 -14.10 8.72 17.27
CA CYS A 543 -13.97 7.52 18.10
C CYS A 543 -15.33 6.92 18.47
N VAL A 544 -16.30 7.76 18.85
CA VAL A 544 -17.67 7.33 19.19
C VAL A 544 -18.36 6.75 17.95
N ALA A 545 -18.23 7.39 16.79
CA ALA A 545 -18.80 6.89 15.54
C ALA A 545 -18.19 5.53 15.13
N ALA A 546 -16.87 5.38 15.23
CA ALA A 546 -16.18 4.12 14.94
C ALA A 546 -16.59 3.00 15.89
N LEU A 547 -16.60 3.25 17.20
CA LEU A 547 -17.05 2.28 18.19
C LEU A 547 -18.53 1.93 17.99
N ALA A 548 -19.38 2.91 17.65
CA ALA A 548 -20.77 2.66 17.34
C ALA A 548 -20.93 1.72 16.14
N ARG A 549 -20.21 1.97 15.03
CA ARG A 549 -20.23 1.06 13.87
C ARG A 549 -19.84 -0.36 14.24
N ARG A 550 -18.79 -0.53 15.05
CA ARG A 550 -18.38 -1.84 15.58
C ARG A 550 -19.50 -2.50 16.40
N CYS A 551 -20.14 -1.75 17.31
CA CYS A 551 -21.25 -2.28 18.10
C CYS A 551 -22.46 -2.66 17.21
N TYR A 552 -22.83 -1.81 16.25
CA TYR A 552 -23.91 -2.08 15.30
C TYR A 552 -23.64 -3.32 14.45
N ALA A 553 -22.41 -3.56 14.02
CA ALA A 553 -22.02 -4.76 13.27
C ALA A 553 -22.16 -6.05 14.09
N ALA A 554 -21.99 -5.99 15.42
CA ALA A 554 -22.15 -7.14 16.31
C ALA A 554 -23.62 -7.46 16.65
N LEU A 555 -24.53 -6.46 16.57
CA LEU A 555 -25.93 -6.63 16.97
C LEU A 555 -26.70 -7.69 16.17
N PRO A 556 -26.53 -7.87 14.84
CA PRO A 556 -27.23 -8.91 14.11
C PRO A 556 -26.96 -10.34 14.60
N ARG A 557 -25.70 -10.63 14.95
CA ARG A 557 -25.32 -11.90 15.56
C ARG A 557 -26.02 -12.09 16.91
N LEU A 558 -25.98 -11.05 17.76
CA LEU A 558 -26.64 -11.06 19.07
C LEU A 558 -28.16 -11.17 18.96
N ALA A 559 -28.77 -10.61 17.92
CA ALA A 559 -30.22 -10.71 17.69
C ALA A 559 -30.66 -12.16 17.43
N ALA A 560 -29.82 -12.96 16.75
CA ALA A 560 -30.10 -14.36 16.48
C ALA A 560 -30.03 -15.23 17.75
N GLU A 561 -29.14 -14.91 18.68
CA GLU A 561 -28.89 -15.70 19.91
C GLU A 561 -29.68 -15.20 21.13
N HIS A 562 -29.85 -13.88 21.26
CA HIS A 562 -30.36 -13.20 22.45
C HIS A 562 -31.28 -12.01 22.10
N PRO A 563 -32.48 -12.25 21.52
CA PRO A 563 -33.35 -11.20 20.98
C PRO A 563 -33.81 -10.16 22.00
N SER A 564 -34.04 -10.54 23.27
CA SER A 564 -34.45 -9.60 24.32
C SER A 564 -33.30 -8.70 24.82
N ALA A 565 -32.07 -9.23 24.86
CA ALA A 565 -30.90 -8.45 25.23
C ALA A 565 -30.56 -7.39 24.17
N MET A 566 -30.80 -7.72 22.89
CA MET A 566 -30.59 -6.82 21.75
C MET A 566 -31.32 -5.49 21.94
N HIS A 567 -32.61 -5.49 22.31
CA HIS A 567 -33.37 -4.25 22.46
C HIS A 567 -32.78 -3.33 23.54
N HIS A 568 -32.39 -3.88 24.69
CA HIS A 568 -31.77 -3.11 25.77
C HIS A 568 -30.41 -2.55 25.36
N LEU A 569 -29.61 -3.35 24.65
CA LEU A 569 -28.32 -2.93 24.11
C LEU A 569 -28.45 -1.83 23.07
N TYR A 570 -29.39 -1.98 22.14
CA TYR A 570 -29.70 -0.99 21.12
C TYR A 570 -30.09 0.34 21.76
N ARG A 571 -30.97 0.34 22.77
CA ARG A 571 -31.34 1.58 23.48
C ARG A 571 -30.16 2.24 24.19
N ALA A 572 -29.29 1.44 24.81
CA ALA A 572 -28.07 1.96 25.43
C ALA A 572 -27.11 2.55 24.38
N LEU A 573 -26.98 1.90 23.22
CA LEU A 573 -26.15 2.36 22.11
C LEU A 573 -26.64 3.68 21.53
N VAL A 574 -27.94 3.82 21.28
CA VAL A 574 -28.55 5.08 20.82
C VAL A 574 -28.35 6.22 21.83
N ALA A 575 -28.41 5.91 23.13
CA ALA A 575 -28.17 6.92 24.17
C ALA A 575 -26.72 7.44 24.15
N GLU A 576 -25.72 6.58 23.92
CA GLU A 576 -24.32 6.98 23.85
C GLU A 576 -23.96 7.76 22.58
N THR A 577 -24.60 7.42 21.45
CA THR A 577 -24.36 8.07 20.15
C THR A 577 -25.13 9.38 19.96
N ALA A 578 -26.18 9.61 20.74
CA ALA A 578 -27.01 10.81 20.67
C ALA A 578 -26.18 12.11 20.75
N GLY A 579 -26.29 12.95 19.72
CA GLY A 579 -25.61 14.24 19.61
C GLY A 579 -24.11 14.18 19.30
N ARG A 580 -23.54 12.98 19.12
CA ARG A 580 -22.12 12.77 18.79
C ARG A 580 -21.90 12.15 17.42
N VAL A 581 -22.84 11.30 16.99
CA VAL A 581 -22.90 10.76 15.64
C VAL A 581 -23.94 11.55 14.86
N ASP A 582 -23.65 11.88 13.60
CA ASP A 582 -24.62 12.58 12.77
C ASP A 582 -25.85 11.69 12.50
N GLN A 583 -27.02 12.33 12.35
CA GLN A 583 -28.27 11.59 12.19
C GLN A 583 -28.29 10.74 10.92
N GLY A 584 -27.62 11.15 9.84
CA GLY A 584 -27.57 10.37 8.60
C GLY A 584 -26.82 9.05 8.79
N THR A 585 -25.66 9.09 9.45
CA THR A 585 -24.90 7.89 9.81
C THR A 585 -25.71 6.98 10.74
N LEU A 586 -26.42 7.54 11.73
CA LEU A 586 -27.29 6.73 12.60
C LEU A 586 -28.44 6.08 11.82
N ASP A 587 -29.11 6.82 10.94
CA ASP A 587 -30.18 6.28 10.10
C ASP A 587 -29.69 5.15 9.20
N ARG A 588 -28.46 5.24 8.66
CA ARG A 588 -27.81 4.16 7.89
C ARG A 588 -27.55 2.92 8.74
N LEU A 589 -26.95 3.10 9.92
CA LEU A 589 -26.67 1.99 10.83
C LEU A 589 -27.95 1.32 11.33
N ASP A 590 -28.99 2.11 11.61
CA ASP A 590 -30.29 1.61 12.02
C ASP A 590 -30.98 0.82 10.90
N VAL A 591 -30.96 1.29 9.65
CA VAL A 591 -31.58 0.53 8.55
C VAL A 591 -30.82 -0.75 8.22
N ASP A 592 -29.49 -0.74 8.33
CA ASP A 592 -28.66 -1.92 8.15
C ASP A 592 -28.96 -2.97 9.22
N LEU A 593 -29.07 -2.52 10.47
CA LEU A 593 -29.48 -3.35 11.59
C LEU A 593 -30.87 -3.95 11.34
N LEU A 594 -31.86 -3.12 11.03
CA LEU A 594 -33.23 -3.55 10.77
C LEU A 594 -33.28 -4.58 9.62
N ALA A 595 -32.60 -4.33 8.52
CA ALA A 595 -32.55 -5.25 7.39
C ALA A 595 -31.94 -6.60 7.77
N ALA A 596 -30.91 -6.61 8.61
CA ALA A 596 -30.26 -7.83 9.08
C ALA A 596 -31.07 -8.60 10.13
N THR A 597 -31.79 -7.90 11.02
CA THR A 597 -32.41 -8.52 12.20
C THR A 597 -33.91 -8.75 12.09
N LEU A 598 -34.65 -7.96 11.30
CA LEU A 598 -36.11 -8.15 11.19
C LEU A 598 -36.53 -9.55 10.70
N PRO A 599 -35.80 -10.21 9.76
CA PRO A 599 -36.13 -11.57 9.36
C PRO A 599 -36.08 -12.59 10.51
N THR A 600 -35.22 -12.38 11.51
CA THR A 600 -35.06 -13.26 12.68
C THR A 600 -35.92 -12.83 13.86
N LEU A 601 -36.22 -11.53 13.98
CA LEU A 601 -36.98 -10.92 15.08
C LEU A 601 -38.49 -10.77 14.81
N ALA A 602 -39.06 -11.50 13.86
CA ALA A 602 -40.48 -11.39 13.47
C ALA A 602 -41.50 -11.29 14.64
N PRO A 603 -41.38 -12.03 15.77
CA PRO A 603 -42.34 -11.86 16.88
C PRO A 603 -42.11 -10.61 17.76
N HIS A 604 -40.98 -9.91 17.61
CA HIS A 604 -40.54 -8.80 18.48
C HIS A 604 -40.21 -7.52 17.71
N TRP A 605 -40.60 -7.41 16.43
CA TRP A 605 -40.28 -6.23 15.62
C TRP A 605 -40.91 -4.94 16.16
N GLU A 606 -42.02 -5.04 16.91
CA GLU A 606 -42.73 -3.88 17.48
C GLU A 606 -41.85 -3.03 18.40
N ASP A 607 -40.86 -3.65 19.06
CA ASP A 607 -39.88 -2.96 19.91
C ASP A 607 -38.99 -1.98 19.11
N TYR A 608 -38.98 -2.10 17.78
CA TYR A 608 -38.23 -1.26 16.84
C TYR A 608 -39.14 -0.38 15.97
N ARG A 609 -40.46 -0.33 16.23
CA ARG A 609 -41.41 0.51 15.49
C ARG A 609 -40.99 1.98 15.43
N ASP A 610 -40.53 2.53 16.55
CA ASP A 610 -40.06 3.92 16.61
C ASP A 610 -38.83 4.16 15.73
N VAL A 611 -37.94 3.16 15.63
CA VAL A 611 -36.76 3.20 14.77
C VAL A 611 -37.19 3.16 13.31
N LEU A 612 -38.07 2.23 12.94
CA LEU A 612 -38.64 2.11 11.59
C LEU A 612 -39.26 3.42 11.12
N HIS A 613 -40.11 4.05 11.94
CA HIS A 613 -40.72 5.33 11.60
C HIS A 613 -39.72 6.48 11.51
N ARG A 614 -38.69 6.48 12.36
CA ARG A 614 -37.62 7.49 12.29
C ARG A 614 -36.84 7.36 10.98
N VAL A 615 -36.38 6.15 10.67
CA VAL A 615 -35.59 5.82 9.48
C VAL A 615 -36.42 6.05 8.19
N ALA A 616 -37.73 5.77 8.20
CA ALA A 616 -38.63 6.08 7.08
C ALA A 616 -38.74 7.58 6.76
N ARG A 617 -38.45 8.45 7.74
CA ARG A 617 -38.40 9.91 7.57
C ARG A 617 -37.00 10.43 7.23
N SER A 618 -36.00 9.55 7.11
CA SER A 618 -34.63 9.94 6.80
C SER A 618 -34.55 10.73 5.48
N ARG A 619 -33.69 11.74 5.43
CA ARG A 619 -33.44 12.46 4.17
C ARG A 619 -32.50 11.71 3.24
N ASP A 620 -31.87 10.66 3.74
CA ASP A 620 -30.97 9.82 2.98
C ASP A 620 -31.75 8.86 2.06
N ALA A 621 -31.50 8.95 0.75
CA ALA A 621 -32.16 8.12 -0.25
C ALA A 621 -31.80 6.62 -0.08
N ALA A 622 -30.55 6.31 0.26
CA ALA A 622 -30.10 4.92 0.42
C ALA A 622 -30.84 4.23 1.56
N VAL A 623 -31.08 4.96 2.66
CA VAL A 623 -31.84 4.50 3.81
C VAL A 623 -33.27 4.14 3.41
N VAL A 624 -33.94 5.04 2.70
CA VAL A 624 -35.33 4.85 2.28
C VAL A 624 -35.47 3.72 1.26
N LEU A 625 -34.51 3.60 0.33
CA LEU A 625 -34.49 2.50 -0.63
C LEU A 625 -34.37 1.14 0.05
N LYS A 626 -33.49 1.02 1.06
CA LYS A 626 -33.34 -0.23 1.81
C LYS A 626 -34.61 -0.61 2.57
N LEU A 627 -35.38 0.36 3.05
CA LEU A 627 -36.72 0.12 3.60
C LEU A 627 -37.72 -0.38 2.55
N LEU A 628 -37.64 0.08 1.29
CA LEU A 628 -38.47 -0.44 0.21
C LEU A 628 -38.11 -1.90 -0.13
N ASP A 629 -36.82 -2.22 -0.09
CA ASP A 629 -36.34 -3.60 -0.28
C ASP A 629 -36.86 -4.51 0.86
N MET A 630 -36.82 -4.03 2.10
CA MET A 630 -37.44 -4.71 3.25
C MET A 630 -38.96 -4.90 3.06
N LEU A 631 -39.68 -3.86 2.60
CA LEU A 631 -41.11 -3.93 2.32
C LEU A 631 -41.44 -5.01 1.28
N SER A 632 -40.61 -5.13 0.24
CA SER A 632 -40.81 -6.12 -0.83
C SER A 632 -40.45 -7.55 -0.41
N SER A 633 -39.47 -7.71 0.48
CA SER A 633 -38.95 -9.02 0.91
C SER A 633 -39.66 -9.60 2.15
N THR A 634 -40.27 -8.76 3.00
CA THR A 634 -40.91 -9.22 4.22
C THR A 634 -42.15 -10.08 3.95
N ARG A 635 -42.31 -11.16 4.72
CA ARG A 635 -43.47 -12.06 4.69
C ARG A 635 -44.47 -11.82 5.82
N ASP A 636 -44.08 -11.05 6.84
CA ASP A 636 -44.93 -10.72 7.98
C ASP A 636 -45.93 -9.64 7.57
N PRO A 637 -47.25 -9.91 7.61
CA PRO A 637 -48.27 -8.93 7.23
C PRO A 637 -48.30 -7.71 8.16
N GLN A 638 -48.05 -7.87 9.47
CA GLN A 638 -48.11 -6.75 10.40
C GLN A 638 -46.95 -5.78 10.19
N LEU A 639 -45.73 -6.31 10.02
CA LEU A 639 -44.56 -5.51 9.68
C LEU A 639 -44.72 -4.83 8.32
N ARG A 640 -45.32 -5.53 7.34
CA ARG A 640 -45.62 -4.95 6.02
C ARG A 640 -46.58 -3.77 6.15
N ASP A 641 -47.67 -3.92 6.88
CA ASP A 641 -48.67 -2.86 7.08
C ASP A 641 -48.05 -1.64 7.79
N ASP A 642 -47.18 -1.86 8.77
CA ASP A 642 -46.51 -0.78 9.50
C ASP A 642 -45.46 -0.05 8.62
N LEU A 643 -44.71 -0.80 7.80
CA LEU A 643 -43.81 -0.21 6.78
C LEU A 643 -44.59 0.61 5.75
N VAL A 644 -45.73 0.11 5.28
CA VAL A 644 -46.64 0.84 4.38
C VAL A 644 -47.12 2.13 5.06
N ALA A 645 -47.53 2.08 6.32
CA ALA A 645 -47.95 3.25 7.06
C ALA A 645 -46.82 4.26 7.27
N ALA A 646 -45.61 3.80 7.62
CA ALA A 646 -44.43 4.65 7.82
C ALA A 646 -44.03 5.38 6.53
N LEU A 647 -43.97 4.65 5.41
CA LEU A 647 -43.60 5.19 4.10
C LEU A 647 -44.71 6.07 3.50
N SER A 648 -45.99 5.74 3.71
CA SER A 648 -47.11 6.61 3.32
C SER A 648 -47.09 7.92 4.12
N GLY A 649 -46.79 7.84 5.41
CA GLY A 649 -46.63 9.01 6.29
C GLY A 649 -45.51 9.94 5.83
N ARG A 650 -44.42 9.40 5.27
CA ARG A 650 -43.36 10.21 4.63
C ARG A 650 -43.90 11.01 3.45
N LEU A 651 -44.74 10.41 2.62
CA LEU A 651 -45.35 11.06 1.45
C LEU A 651 -46.49 12.02 1.82
N GLY A 652 -46.96 12.01 3.07
CA GLY A 652 -48.18 12.69 3.49
C GLY A 652 -49.45 12.07 2.90
N ALA A 653 -49.39 10.82 2.45
CA ALA A 653 -50.51 10.06 1.91
C ALA A 653 -51.22 9.27 3.02
N ALA A 654 -52.52 8.98 2.84
CA ALA A 654 -53.23 8.08 3.74
C ALA A 654 -52.76 6.62 3.49
N PRO A 655 -52.63 5.76 4.54
CA PRO A 655 -52.06 4.42 4.41
C PRO A 655 -52.74 3.55 3.33
N ASP A 656 -54.06 3.71 3.16
CA ASP A 656 -54.87 2.91 2.24
C ASP A 656 -55.08 3.57 0.86
N SER A 657 -54.44 4.73 0.61
CA SER A 657 -54.67 5.52 -0.61
C SER A 657 -53.83 5.08 -1.82
N LEU A 658 -52.78 4.29 -1.60
CA LEU A 658 -51.86 3.82 -2.63
C LEU A 658 -51.71 2.30 -2.53
N THR A 659 -51.70 1.61 -3.67
CA THR A 659 -51.29 0.20 -3.72
C THR A 659 -49.79 0.08 -3.38
N SER A 660 -49.31 -1.09 -2.93
CA SER A 660 -47.89 -1.26 -2.58
C SER A 660 -46.94 -0.93 -3.73
N SER A 661 -47.32 -1.21 -4.98
CA SER A 661 -46.55 -0.82 -6.17
C SER A 661 -46.53 0.69 -6.37
N GLU A 662 -47.67 1.38 -6.27
CA GLU A 662 -47.75 2.84 -6.41
C GLU A 662 -47.01 3.55 -5.27
N LEU A 663 -47.03 2.98 -4.06
CA LEU A 663 -46.26 3.48 -2.92
C LEU A 663 -44.76 3.38 -3.20
N ILE A 664 -44.27 2.23 -3.66
CA ILE A 664 -42.84 2.04 -3.99
C ILE A 664 -42.40 3.05 -5.05
N GLU A 665 -43.19 3.21 -6.12
CA GLU A 665 -42.89 4.18 -7.18
C GLU A 665 -42.92 5.63 -6.67
N SER A 666 -43.90 5.99 -5.85
CA SER A 666 -44.04 7.34 -5.28
C SER A 666 -42.93 7.66 -4.28
N VAL A 667 -42.53 6.71 -3.45
CA VAL A 667 -41.39 6.87 -2.52
C VAL A 667 -40.09 7.01 -3.30
N ARG A 668 -39.85 6.17 -4.32
CA ARG A 668 -38.70 6.31 -5.23
C ARG A 668 -38.66 7.72 -5.85
N ALA A 669 -39.78 8.19 -6.40
CA ALA A 669 -39.87 9.54 -6.94
C ALA A 669 -39.57 10.62 -5.89
N SER A 670 -40.02 10.44 -4.64
CA SER A 670 -39.79 11.41 -3.55
C SER A 670 -38.33 11.54 -3.12
N VAL A 671 -37.51 10.50 -3.33
CA VAL A 671 -36.06 10.54 -3.06
C VAL A 671 -35.24 10.96 -4.28
N GLY A 672 -35.90 11.47 -5.33
CA GLY A 672 -35.26 11.90 -6.57
C GLY A 672 -35.13 10.80 -7.63
N LEU A 673 -35.60 9.59 -7.35
CA LEU A 673 -35.56 8.45 -8.26
C LEU A 673 -36.86 8.41 -9.06
N THR A 674 -37.02 9.36 -9.98
CA THR A 674 -38.13 9.27 -10.93
C THR A 674 -37.98 7.98 -11.73
N ALA A 675 -39.10 7.31 -12.04
CA ALA A 675 -39.14 6.08 -12.85
C ALA A 675 -38.50 6.24 -14.25
N ALA A 676 -38.16 7.47 -14.65
CA ALA A 676 -37.48 7.81 -15.89
C ALA A 676 -35.95 7.71 -15.82
N GLU A 677 -35.31 7.69 -14.64
CA GLU A 677 -33.89 7.35 -14.53
C GLU A 677 -33.72 5.83 -14.44
N THR A 678 -33.95 5.18 -15.58
CA THR A 678 -33.66 3.75 -15.71
C THR A 678 -32.17 3.52 -15.47
N THR A 679 -31.82 2.31 -15.02
CA THR A 679 -30.42 1.84 -14.93
C THR A 679 -29.64 2.13 -16.22
N ALA A 680 -30.32 2.16 -17.39
CA ALA A 680 -29.74 2.56 -18.67
C ALA A 680 -29.25 4.02 -18.71
N LEU A 681 -30.02 4.99 -18.19
CA LEU A 681 -29.59 6.39 -18.12
C LEU A 681 -28.36 6.56 -17.22
N ARG A 682 -28.32 5.84 -16.08
CA ARG A 682 -27.15 5.86 -15.18
C ARG A 682 -25.90 5.26 -15.83
N TRP A 683 -26.07 4.17 -16.58
CA TRP A 683 -24.99 3.64 -17.42
C TRP A 683 -24.50 4.64 -18.46
N GLU A 684 -25.39 5.45 -19.04
CA GLU A 684 -25.03 6.50 -20.00
C GLU A 684 -24.28 7.67 -19.35
N GLN A 685 -24.77 8.15 -18.19
CA GLN A 685 -24.09 9.18 -17.41
C GLN A 685 -22.70 8.71 -16.95
N LEU A 686 -22.60 7.47 -16.46
CA LEU A 686 -21.34 6.86 -16.08
C LEU A 686 -20.40 6.73 -17.28
N ALA A 687 -20.90 6.30 -18.44
CA ALA A 687 -20.10 6.23 -19.67
C ALA A 687 -19.51 7.59 -20.05
N GLY A 688 -20.28 8.68 -19.98
CA GLY A 688 -19.75 10.02 -20.25
C GLY A 688 -18.62 10.45 -19.29
N ARG A 689 -18.70 10.04 -18.02
CA ARG A 689 -17.64 10.30 -17.02
C ARG A 689 -16.40 9.43 -17.27
N VAL A 690 -16.60 8.16 -17.61
CA VAL A 690 -15.52 7.24 -17.96
C VAL A 690 -14.80 7.73 -19.20
N ASP A 691 -15.52 8.15 -20.24
CA ASP A 691 -14.92 8.72 -21.44
C ASP A 691 -14.08 9.95 -21.10
N ALA A 692 -14.55 10.85 -20.25
CA ALA A 692 -13.76 12.01 -19.82
C ALA A 692 -12.44 11.61 -19.12
N VAL A 693 -12.48 10.61 -18.21
CA VAL A 693 -11.27 10.14 -17.49
C VAL A 693 -10.32 9.35 -18.39
N LEU A 694 -10.84 8.58 -19.36
CA LEU A 694 -10.02 7.83 -20.32
C LEU A 694 -9.38 8.73 -21.39
N HIS A 695 -10.00 9.87 -21.71
CA HIS A 695 -9.47 10.83 -22.69
C HIS A 695 -8.60 11.94 -22.06
N ASP A 696 -8.58 12.08 -20.75
CA ASP A 696 -7.70 13.03 -20.08
C ASP A 696 -6.24 12.65 -20.38
N ARG A 697 -5.55 13.49 -21.16
CA ARG A 697 -4.20 13.20 -21.65
C ARG A 697 -3.26 13.22 -20.47
N ASP A 698 -2.65 12.08 -20.21
CA ASP A 698 -1.56 11.98 -19.24
C ASP A 698 -0.48 13.02 -19.54
N ALA A 699 -0.18 13.86 -18.55
CA ALA A 699 1.07 14.60 -18.55
C ALA A 699 2.20 13.57 -18.73
N ALA A 700 3.19 13.85 -19.58
CA ALA A 700 4.21 12.86 -19.95
C ALA A 700 4.86 12.18 -18.72
N HIS A 701 5.01 12.93 -17.62
CA HIS A 701 5.57 12.47 -16.34
C HIS A 701 4.72 12.98 -15.17
N PRO A 702 3.57 12.36 -14.86
CA PRO A 702 2.74 12.77 -13.74
C PRO A 702 3.50 12.49 -12.43
N ASN A 703 3.41 13.41 -11.46
CA ASN A 703 3.99 13.16 -10.14
C ASN A 703 3.24 11.97 -9.47
N PRO A 704 3.84 11.31 -8.46
CA PRO A 704 3.22 10.15 -7.80
C PRO A 704 1.83 10.45 -7.21
N ALA A 705 1.65 11.67 -6.70
CA ALA A 705 0.39 12.19 -6.20
C ALA A 705 -0.73 12.21 -7.27
N ALA A 706 -0.43 12.70 -8.46
CA ALA A 706 -1.36 12.74 -9.59
C ALA A 706 -1.65 11.33 -10.11
N LEU A 707 -0.65 10.44 -10.17
CA LEU A 707 -0.86 9.03 -10.49
C LEU A 707 -1.81 8.37 -9.49
N LEU A 708 -1.59 8.58 -8.20
CA LEU A 708 -2.46 8.03 -7.15
C LEU A 708 -3.89 8.55 -7.27
N GLN A 709 -4.08 9.86 -7.50
CA GLN A 709 -5.41 10.43 -7.72
C GLN A 709 -6.07 9.85 -8.98
N GLN A 710 -5.32 9.73 -10.08
CA GLN A 710 -5.78 9.11 -11.32
C GLN A 710 -6.21 7.64 -11.11
N THR A 711 -5.50 6.89 -10.27
CA THR A 711 -5.87 5.52 -9.87
C THR A 711 -7.17 5.53 -9.06
N LEU A 712 -7.27 6.40 -8.05
CA LEU A 712 -8.47 6.53 -7.21
C LEU A 712 -9.72 6.88 -8.02
N ASP A 713 -9.61 7.82 -8.96
CA ASP A 713 -10.72 8.22 -9.83
C ASP A 713 -11.21 7.04 -10.68
N ARG A 714 -10.29 6.22 -11.21
CA ARG A 714 -10.62 5.02 -12.01
C ARG A 714 -11.28 3.94 -11.17
N VAL A 715 -10.74 3.63 -10.00
CA VAL A 715 -11.31 2.63 -9.07
C VAL A 715 -12.69 3.06 -8.61
N TYR A 716 -12.88 4.34 -8.32
CA TYR A 716 -14.17 4.89 -7.93
C TYR A 716 -15.21 4.71 -9.06
N LEU A 717 -14.86 5.05 -10.30
CA LEU A 717 -15.76 4.82 -11.45
C LEU A 717 -15.99 3.32 -11.71
N ALA A 718 -14.99 2.47 -11.51
CA ALA A 718 -15.13 1.01 -11.62
C ALA A 718 -16.07 0.47 -10.54
N THR A 719 -16.02 1.02 -9.34
CA THR A 719 -16.91 0.67 -8.22
C THR A 719 -18.36 1.10 -8.50
N LEU A 720 -18.56 2.29 -9.09
CA LEU A 720 -19.88 2.71 -9.58
C LEU A 720 -20.41 1.77 -10.68
N ALA A 721 -19.56 1.37 -11.63
CA ALA A 721 -19.94 0.43 -12.67
C ALA A 721 -20.31 -0.94 -12.08
N CYS A 722 -19.51 -1.43 -11.13
CA CYS A 722 -19.79 -2.66 -10.37
C CYS A 722 -21.15 -2.59 -9.67
N ALA A 723 -21.50 -1.45 -9.05
CA ALA A 723 -22.79 -1.26 -8.38
C ALA A 723 -23.99 -1.28 -9.34
N LEU A 724 -23.80 -0.95 -10.62
CA LEU A 724 -24.88 -1.02 -11.62
C LEU A 724 -25.11 -2.43 -12.17
N VAL A 725 -24.18 -3.38 -11.99
CA VAL A 725 -24.27 -4.74 -12.56
C VAL A 725 -25.37 -5.61 -11.94
N PRO A 726 -25.61 -5.58 -10.61
CA PRO A 726 -26.75 -6.26 -9.98
C PRO A 726 -28.12 -5.62 -10.30
N GLY A 727 -28.14 -4.45 -10.95
CA GLY A 727 -29.38 -3.70 -11.21
C GLY A 727 -29.93 -3.02 -9.97
N ASP A 728 -31.24 -3.13 -9.74
CA ASP A 728 -31.94 -2.42 -8.65
C ASP A 728 -31.41 -2.78 -7.25
N GLN A 729 -30.89 -4.01 -7.07
CA GLN A 729 -30.43 -4.53 -5.76
C GLN A 729 -29.26 -3.74 -5.16
N ALA A 730 -28.43 -3.10 -5.99
CA ALA A 730 -27.24 -2.36 -5.55
C ALA A 730 -27.38 -0.84 -5.77
N MET A 731 -28.59 -0.37 -6.09
CA MET A 731 -28.83 1.01 -6.47
C MET A 731 -28.60 2.00 -5.31
N GLY A 732 -28.86 1.58 -4.07
CA GLY A 732 -28.55 2.37 -2.87
C GLY A 732 -27.05 2.66 -2.75
N THR A 733 -26.20 1.64 -2.96
CA THR A 733 -24.74 1.78 -2.94
C THR A 733 -24.24 2.70 -4.06
N PHE A 734 -24.81 2.58 -5.27
CA PHE A 734 -24.47 3.47 -6.38
C PHE A 734 -24.73 4.94 -6.03
N GLN A 735 -25.91 5.25 -5.49
CA GLN A 735 -26.29 6.62 -5.10
C GLN A 735 -25.43 7.14 -3.96
N GLU A 736 -25.14 6.30 -2.96
CA GLU A 736 -24.26 6.68 -1.86
C GLU A 736 -22.88 7.09 -2.38
N LEU A 737 -22.29 6.29 -3.28
CA LEU A 737 -21.01 6.61 -3.92
C LEU A 737 -21.09 7.86 -4.80
N GLU A 738 -22.20 8.07 -5.50
CA GLU A 738 -22.42 9.24 -6.34
C GLU A 738 -22.49 10.53 -5.51
N VAL A 739 -23.20 10.49 -4.37
CA VAL A 739 -23.31 11.61 -3.42
C VAL A 739 -21.96 11.90 -2.75
N GLN A 740 -21.19 10.87 -2.40
CA GLN A 740 -19.85 11.02 -1.83
C GLN A 740 -18.87 11.66 -2.84
N GLY A 741 -19.03 11.36 -4.12
CA GLY A 741 -18.12 11.81 -5.18
C GLY A 741 -16.79 11.06 -5.19
N PRO A 742 -15.90 11.37 -6.16
CA PRO A 742 -14.59 10.74 -6.23
C PRO A 742 -13.73 11.14 -5.02
N PRO A 743 -13.08 10.18 -4.35
CA PRO A 743 -12.25 10.47 -3.20
C PRO A 743 -10.97 11.21 -3.60
N ARG A 744 -10.47 12.07 -2.72
CA ARG A 744 -9.26 12.87 -2.96
C ARG A 744 -8.10 12.41 -2.08
N ALA A 745 -6.95 12.16 -2.69
CA ALA A 745 -5.72 11.82 -1.97
C ALA A 745 -5.21 13.00 -1.11
N PHE A 746 -5.46 14.24 -1.55
CA PHE A 746 -4.98 15.47 -0.89
C PHE A 746 -6.15 16.29 -0.32
N HIS A 747 -5.96 16.87 0.86
CA HIS A 747 -6.90 17.84 1.41
C HIS A 747 -6.72 19.20 0.72
N ASP A 748 -7.79 19.71 0.11
CA ASP A 748 -7.89 21.10 -0.35
C ASP A 748 -8.06 22.07 0.83
N GLY A 749 -7.18 21.98 1.83
CA GLY A 749 -7.08 23.00 2.86
C GLY A 749 -6.53 24.30 2.25
N PRO A 750 -7.02 25.49 2.64
CA PRO A 750 -6.44 26.75 2.18
C PRO A 750 -4.98 26.85 2.64
N ARG A 751 -4.04 26.55 1.73
CA ARG A 751 -2.61 26.71 1.99
C ARG A 751 -2.29 28.19 2.19
N PRO A 752 -1.55 28.59 3.24
CA PRO A 752 -0.98 29.92 3.30
C PRO A 752 -0.02 30.07 2.12
N LEU A 753 -0.30 31.06 1.26
CA LEU A 753 0.52 31.41 0.11
C LEU A 753 1.93 31.79 0.58
N ARG A 754 2.84 30.81 0.61
CA ARG A 754 4.28 31.09 0.64
C ARG A 754 4.66 31.68 -0.72
N PRO A 755 5.48 32.75 -0.78
CA PRO A 755 6.01 33.23 -2.05
C PRO A 755 6.75 32.09 -2.73
N ALA A 756 6.37 31.79 -3.97
CA ALA A 756 6.92 30.70 -4.74
C ALA A 756 8.44 30.86 -4.88
N GLU A 757 9.19 30.00 -4.20
CA GLU A 757 10.55 29.70 -4.65
C GLU A 757 10.45 29.06 -6.05
N PRO A 758 11.39 29.36 -6.97
CA PRO A 758 11.37 28.80 -8.30
C PRO A 758 11.46 27.27 -8.21
N PHE A 759 10.33 26.62 -8.40
CA PHE A 759 10.21 25.17 -8.51
C PHE A 759 11.10 24.72 -9.67
N VAL A 760 12.19 24.02 -9.36
CA VAL A 760 13.01 23.35 -10.37
C VAL A 760 12.20 22.15 -10.86
N SER A 761 11.46 22.38 -11.94
CA SER A 761 10.74 21.38 -12.72
C SER A 761 11.59 20.12 -12.92
N SER A 762 11.03 18.96 -12.63
CA SER A 762 11.61 17.66 -12.98
C SER A 762 11.75 17.53 -14.51
N TYR A 763 12.96 17.76 -15.00
CA TYR A 763 13.38 17.64 -16.41
C TYR A 763 13.91 16.21 -16.71
N PRO A 764 14.03 15.81 -18.00
CA PRO A 764 13.92 14.41 -18.42
C PRO A 764 15.10 13.51 -18.00
N VAL A 765 14.79 12.22 -17.82
CA VAL A 765 15.68 11.08 -17.54
C VAL A 765 16.97 11.04 -18.39
N SER A 766 16.98 11.70 -19.54
CA SER A 766 18.18 11.84 -20.39
C SER A 766 19.33 12.60 -19.73
N ALA A 767 19.06 13.57 -18.85
CA ALA A 767 20.12 14.33 -18.19
C ALA A 767 20.87 13.50 -17.14
N SER A 768 20.17 12.69 -16.33
CA SER A 768 20.81 11.76 -15.36
C SER A 768 21.67 10.74 -16.08
N LEU A 769 21.14 10.12 -17.14
CA LEU A 769 21.88 9.14 -17.93
C LEU A 769 23.14 9.74 -18.58
N VAL A 770 23.06 10.98 -19.08
CA VAL A 770 24.21 11.69 -19.64
C VAL A 770 25.26 11.99 -18.56
N VAL A 771 24.83 12.37 -17.35
CA VAL A 771 25.71 12.57 -16.20
C VAL A 771 26.40 11.27 -15.79
N GLU A 772 25.66 10.17 -15.68
CA GLU A 772 26.20 8.84 -15.37
C GLU A 772 27.24 8.40 -16.42
N GLN A 773 26.94 8.58 -17.72
CA GLN A 773 27.90 8.30 -18.79
C GLN A 773 29.16 9.18 -18.70
N HIS A 774 29.03 10.44 -18.29
CA HIS A 774 30.17 11.33 -18.08
C HIS A 774 31.00 10.93 -16.86
N ILE A 775 30.37 10.45 -15.79
CA ILE A 775 31.04 9.92 -14.60
C ILE A 775 31.81 8.64 -14.94
N GLU A 776 31.23 7.74 -15.75
CA GLU A 776 31.91 6.53 -16.20
C GLU A 776 33.13 6.85 -17.08
N LYS A 777 32.99 7.83 -17.97
CA LYS A 777 34.10 8.35 -18.79
C LYS A 777 35.15 9.06 -17.95
N LEU A 778 34.76 9.75 -16.88
CA LEU A 778 35.68 10.46 -16.00
C LEU A 778 36.65 9.48 -15.33
N ALA A 779 36.15 8.34 -14.85
CA ALA A 779 36.94 7.30 -14.21
C ALA A 779 38.02 6.68 -15.13
N THR A 780 37.81 6.70 -16.45
CA THR A 780 38.73 6.11 -17.44
C THR A 780 39.64 7.12 -18.14
N THR A 781 39.38 8.42 -17.99
CA THR A 781 40.09 9.49 -18.71
C THR A 781 41.43 9.83 -18.05
N ARG A 782 42.54 9.62 -18.77
CA ARG A 782 43.90 9.87 -18.27
C ARG A 782 44.40 11.31 -18.46
N SER A 783 43.86 12.06 -19.42
CA SER A 783 44.29 13.43 -19.70
C SER A 783 43.68 14.42 -18.71
N MET A 784 44.50 15.32 -18.16
CA MET A 784 44.07 16.40 -17.26
C MET A 784 42.97 17.26 -17.90
N GLU A 785 43.14 17.70 -19.15
CA GLU A 785 42.15 18.52 -19.84
C GLU A 785 40.82 17.78 -20.08
N GLY A 786 40.89 16.46 -20.35
CA GLY A 786 39.70 15.62 -20.51
C GLY A 786 38.92 15.48 -19.21
N ARG A 787 39.62 15.22 -18.10
CA ARG A 787 39.00 15.14 -16.77
C ARG A 787 38.35 16.46 -16.36
N LEU A 788 39.07 17.59 -16.51
CA LEU A 788 38.52 18.91 -16.19
C LEU A 788 37.30 19.27 -17.04
N THR A 789 37.30 18.89 -18.33
CA THR A 789 36.14 19.08 -19.22
C THR A 789 34.94 18.27 -18.74
N LEU A 790 35.13 17.00 -18.39
CA LEU A 790 34.07 16.13 -17.88
C LEU A 790 33.54 16.63 -16.53
N VAL A 791 34.41 17.00 -15.58
CA VAL A 791 33.99 17.57 -14.30
C VAL A 791 33.18 18.85 -14.49
N ARG A 792 33.57 19.72 -15.43
CA ARG A 792 32.80 20.93 -15.75
C ARG A 792 31.43 20.60 -16.34
N LEU A 793 31.33 19.60 -17.22
CA LEU A 793 30.05 19.15 -17.77
C LEU A 793 29.14 18.58 -16.68
N ILE A 794 29.68 17.73 -15.80
CA ILE A 794 28.96 17.15 -14.66
C ILE A 794 28.51 18.26 -13.70
N ALA A 795 29.39 19.21 -13.38
CA ALA A 795 29.08 20.31 -12.47
C ALA A 795 28.05 21.31 -13.03
N ASN A 796 28.01 21.50 -14.36
CA ASN A 796 26.94 22.27 -14.99
C ASN A 796 25.60 21.53 -14.93
N ALA A 797 25.62 20.20 -15.02
CA ALA A 797 24.40 19.40 -14.88
C ALA A 797 23.92 19.32 -13.42
N ALA A 798 24.80 19.51 -12.43
CA ALA A 798 24.43 19.53 -11.00
C ALA A 798 23.44 20.63 -10.61
N ASP A 799 23.34 21.70 -11.40
CA ASP A 799 22.31 22.72 -11.20
C ASP A 799 20.92 22.28 -11.71
N THR A 800 20.88 21.23 -12.53
CA THR A 800 19.67 20.74 -13.22
C THR A 800 19.19 19.35 -12.77
N VAL A 801 20.08 18.53 -12.21
CA VAL A 801 19.79 17.17 -11.74
C VAL A 801 19.66 17.21 -10.21
N ALA A 802 18.57 16.66 -9.67
CA ALA A 802 18.26 16.74 -8.24
C ALA A 802 19.24 15.94 -7.36
N ASP A 803 19.61 14.73 -7.80
CA ASP A 803 20.63 13.87 -7.19
C ASP A 803 21.10 12.85 -8.23
N ILE A 804 22.24 12.20 -7.97
CA ILE A 804 22.74 11.07 -8.78
C ILE A 804 22.62 9.77 -8.00
N ASP A 805 22.71 8.62 -8.69
CA ASP A 805 22.70 7.32 -8.00
C ASP A 805 23.92 7.17 -7.07
N PRO A 806 23.81 6.39 -5.98
CA PRO A 806 24.89 6.22 -5.00
C PRO A 806 26.20 5.70 -5.61
N GLY A 807 26.14 4.81 -6.61
CA GLY A 807 27.32 4.25 -7.27
C GLY A 807 28.09 5.31 -8.06
N SER A 808 27.38 6.15 -8.83
CA SER A 808 27.96 7.31 -9.50
C SER A 808 28.51 8.34 -8.52
N GLY A 809 27.82 8.56 -7.39
CA GLY A 809 28.30 9.41 -6.30
C GLY A 809 29.64 8.95 -5.74
N GLN A 810 29.79 7.65 -5.48
CA GLN A 810 31.05 7.06 -5.04
C GLN A 810 32.15 7.17 -6.08
N LYS A 811 31.87 6.88 -7.36
CA LYS A 811 32.85 7.01 -8.46
C LYS A 811 33.36 8.44 -8.61
N LEU A 812 32.45 9.42 -8.53
CA LEU A 812 32.79 10.83 -8.60
C LEU A 812 33.61 11.27 -7.38
N ALA A 813 33.22 10.86 -6.17
CA ALA A 813 33.98 11.10 -4.94
C ALA A 813 35.41 10.53 -5.02
N ALA A 814 35.59 9.35 -5.61
CA ALA A 814 36.91 8.75 -5.83
C ALA A 814 37.78 9.57 -6.77
N CYS A 815 37.22 10.05 -7.88
CA CYS A 815 37.92 10.94 -8.79
C CYS A 815 38.30 12.28 -8.12
N LEU A 816 37.42 12.78 -7.25
CA LEU A 816 37.63 14.01 -6.50
C LEU A 816 38.75 13.88 -5.45
N LEU A 817 38.88 12.73 -4.80
CA LEU A 817 39.89 12.46 -3.76
C LEU A 817 41.22 11.90 -4.29
N GLN A 818 41.28 11.46 -5.55
CA GLN A 818 42.50 10.93 -6.16
C GLN A 818 43.64 11.97 -6.15
N PRO A 819 44.91 11.58 -5.86
CA PRO A 819 46.06 12.48 -5.94
C PRO A 819 46.18 13.12 -7.33
N LYS A 820 46.36 14.44 -7.39
CA LYS A 820 46.41 15.21 -8.65
C LYS A 820 47.39 16.38 -8.53
N GLU A 821 47.84 16.90 -9.67
CA GLU A 821 48.74 18.07 -9.70
C GLU A 821 48.01 19.32 -9.19
N ASP A 822 48.73 20.22 -8.50
CA ASP A 822 48.19 21.47 -7.93
C ASP A 822 47.40 22.29 -8.97
N ALA A 823 47.90 22.32 -10.21
CA ALA A 823 47.25 23.03 -11.31
C ALA A 823 45.90 22.40 -11.71
N GLU A 824 45.76 21.08 -11.62
CA GLU A 824 44.49 20.39 -11.81
C GLU A 824 43.54 20.62 -10.63
N HIS A 825 44.06 20.52 -9.41
CA HIS A 825 43.29 20.74 -8.20
C HIS A 825 42.67 22.14 -8.16
N GLN A 826 43.48 23.19 -8.39
CA GLN A 826 43.02 24.58 -8.40
C GLN A 826 41.95 24.86 -9.46
N ARG A 827 42.01 24.18 -10.61
CA ARG A 827 40.99 24.31 -11.68
C ARG A 827 39.71 23.56 -11.38
N LEU A 828 39.78 22.53 -10.53
CA LEU A 828 38.63 21.73 -10.13
C LEU A 828 37.83 22.38 -9.00
N LEU A 829 38.50 23.04 -8.04
CA LEU A 829 37.86 23.63 -6.86
C LEU A 829 36.61 24.49 -7.13
N PRO A 830 36.55 25.36 -8.16
CA PRO A 830 35.36 26.16 -8.44
C PRO A 830 34.09 25.34 -8.76
N HIS A 831 34.24 24.07 -9.12
CA HIS A 831 33.13 23.18 -9.48
C HIS A 831 32.61 22.36 -8.29
N VAL A 832 33.41 22.22 -7.23
CA VAL A 832 33.12 21.38 -6.06
C VAL A 832 31.81 21.77 -5.35
N PRO A 833 31.51 23.07 -5.08
CA PRO A 833 30.27 23.43 -4.39
C PRO A 833 29.00 23.03 -5.16
N ARG A 834 29.05 22.98 -6.50
CA ARG A 834 27.91 22.54 -7.32
C ARG A 834 27.71 21.03 -7.23
N LEU A 835 28.80 20.27 -7.30
CA LEU A 835 28.77 18.81 -7.15
C LEU A 835 28.32 18.40 -5.75
N ALA A 836 28.67 19.19 -4.73
CA ALA A 836 28.29 18.97 -3.34
C ALA A 836 26.77 19.06 -3.07
N ARG A 837 25.98 19.60 -4.00
CA ARG A 837 24.51 19.64 -3.89
C ARG A 837 23.88 18.25 -3.90
N TRP A 838 24.54 17.28 -4.54
CA TRP A 838 24.10 15.90 -4.57
C TRP A 838 24.45 15.16 -3.28
N ASN A 839 23.46 14.50 -2.67
CA ASN A 839 23.68 13.75 -1.43
C ASN A 839 24.62 12.57 -1.68
N ALA A 840 24.48 11.92 -2.83
CA ALA A 840 25.31 10.78 -3.21
C ALA A 840 26.82 11.11 -3.27
N VAL A 841 27.18 12.33 -3.70
CA VAL A 841 28.58 12.78 -3.72
C VAL A 841 29.10 13.02 -2.30
N ARG A 842 28.30 13.66 -1.43
CA ARG A 842 28.68 13.90 -0.03
C ARG A 842 28.85 12.60 0.74
N LEU A 843 27.96 11.62 0.52
CA LEU A 843 28.07 10.28 1.08
C LEU A 843 29.31 9.55 0.54
N GLY A 844 29.54 9.58 -0.77
CA GLY A 844 30.73 8.98 -1.39
C GLY A 844 32.04 9.59 -0.86
N LEU A 845 32.08 10.89 -0.59
CA LEU A 845 33.23 11.54 0.05
C LEU A 845 33.40 11.10 1.50
N ALA A 846 32.30 11.00 2.25
CA ALA A 846 32.32 10.54 3.64
C ALA A 846 32.83 9.10 3.77
N ASP A 847 32.48 8.22 2.82
CA ASP A 847 32.91 6.83 2.81
C ASP A 847 34.39 6.67 2.46
N GLN A 848 34.95 7.56 1.64
CA GLN A 848 36.33 7.45 1.15
C GLN A 848 37.36 8.24 1.98
N LEU A 849 36.92 9.05 2.93
CA LEU A 849 37.77 9.74 3.90
C LEU A 849 38.14 8.80 5.08
N VAL A 850 38.87 7.73 4.80
CA VAL A 850 39.19 6.70 5.79
C VAL A 850 40.54 6.94 6.49
N GLU A 851 41.53 7.52 5.82
CA GLU A 851 42.89 7.67 6.35
C GLU A 851 43.58 8.99 5.97
N PRO A 852 44.52 9.47 6.80
CA PRO A 852 45.35 10.62 6.48
C PRO A 852 46.22 10.35 5.25
N ALA A 853 45.81 10.90 4.10
CA ALA A 853 46.60 10.81 2.89
C ALA A 853 47.80 11.78 2.95
N ALA A 854 48.86 11.45 2.20
CA ALA A 854 50.03 12.32 2.06
C ALA A 854 49.70 13.71 1.51
N ASP A 855 48.52 13.87 0.89
CA ASP A 855 48.05 15.08 0.22
C ASP A 855 46.89 15.77 0.96
N SER A 856 47.07 15.97 2.27
CA SER A 856 46.07 16.55 3.19
C SER A 856 45.64 17.98 2.84
N VAL A 857 46.41 18.69 2.01
CA VAL A 857 46.09 20.07 1.57
C VAL A 857 44.96 20.05 0.54
N HIS A 858 45.06 19.21 -0.48
CA HIS A 858 44.01 19.08 -1.50
C HIS A 858 42.69 18.54 -0.92
N GLN A 859 42.75 17.61 0.03
CA GLN A 859 41.55 17.12 0.70
C GLN A 859 40.88 18.21 1.56
N ARG A 860 41.67 19.06 2.21
CA ARG A 860 41.17 20.19 3.00
C ARG A 860 40.47 21.22 2.14
N ASP A 861 41.08 21.63 1.03
CA ASP A 861 40.48 22.60 0.11
C ASP A 861 39.19 22.06 -0.52
N LEU A 862 39.15 20.75 -0.83
CA LEU A 862 37.95 20.09 -1.32
C LEU A 862 36.83 20.07 -0.26
N LEU A 863 37.14 19.68 0.97
CA LEU A 863 36.17 19.64 2.07
C LEU A 863 35.64 21.03 2.41
N ARG A 864 36.49 22.05 2.34
CA ARG A 864 36.09 23.45 2.47
C ARG A 864 35.10 23.86 1.37
N GLY A 865 35.28 23.38 0.14
CA GLY A 865 34.34 23.60 -0.96
C GLY A 865 33.00 22.87 -0.79
N VAL A 866 33.00 21.70 -0.17
CA VAL A 866 31.78 20.88 0.05
C VAL A 866 30.98 21.34 1.28
N LEU A 867 31.66 21.58 2.39
CA LEU A 867 31.04 21.91 3.68
C LEU A 867 30.89 23.43 3.89
N GLY A 868 31.51 24.26 3.05
CA GLY A 868 31.53 25.71 3.20
C GLY A 868 32.35 26.23 4.39
N GLN A 869 33.03 25.33 5.11
CA GLN A 869 33.82 25.63 6.32
C GLN A 869 35.14 24.88 6.28
N ASP A 870 36.18 25.50 6.86
CA ASP A 870 37.52 24.91 6.91
C ASP A 870 37.58 23.85 8.01
N VAL A 871 38.03 22.64 7.67
CA VAL A 871 38.17 21.52 8.59
C VAL A 871 39.66 21.15 8.65
N PRO A 872 40.32 21.25 9.82
CA PRO A 872 41.70 20.77 9.93
C PRO A 872 41.73 19.28 9.53
N LEU A 873 42.82 18.80 8.92
CA LEU A 873 43.00 17.40 8.51
C LEU A 873 44.41 16.93 8.87
N GLN A 874 44.78 17.09 10.15
CA GLN A 874 46.11 16.78 10.66
C GLN A 874 46.13 15.45 11.41
N THR A 875 45.01 15.07 12.02
CA THR A 875 44.88 13.89 12.89
C THR A 875 43.80 12.94 12.39
N HIS A 876 43.82 11.67 12.80
CA HIS A 876 42.71 10.75 12.49
C HIS A 876 41.36 11.25 13.05
N GLU A 877 41.35 11.98 14.17
CA GLU A 877 40.14 12.57 14.74
C GLU A 877 39.56 13.67 13.85
N ASP A 878 40.42 14.42 13.16
CA ASP A 878 40.01 15.42 12.19
C ASP A 878 39.25 14.81 11.00
N TYR A 879 39.74 13.68 10.46
CA TYR A 879 39.05 12.95 9.38
C TYR A 879 37.71 12.39 9.85
N ARG A 880 37.64 11.86 11.07
CA ARG A 880 36.37 11.42 11.67
C ARG A 880 35.39 12.59 11.82
N THR A 881 35.88 13.76 12.19
CA THR A 881 35.09 14.98 12.33
C THR A 881 34.58 15.45 10.97
N ALA A 882 35.44 15.53 9.96
CA ALA A 882 35.06 15.86 8.58
C ALA A 882 33.99 14.89 8.03
N ARG A 883 34.16 13.58 8.26
CA ARG A 883 33.20 12.56 7.90
C ARG A 883 31.85 12.78 8.58
N ARG A 884 31.84 13.04 9.89
CA ARG A 884 30.62 13.35 10.65
C ARG A 884 29.90 14.57 10.08
N MET A 885 30.63 15.64 9.77
CA MET A 885 30.05 16.87 9.21
C MET A 885 29.42 16.65 7.82
N LEU A 886 30.03 15.81 6.98
CA LEU A 886 29.43 15.43 5.69
C LEU A 886 28.11 14.67 5.89
N LEU A 887 28.09 13.68 6.78
CA LEU A 887 26.89 12.89 7.10
C LEU A 887 25.79 13.77 7.71
N GLU A 888 26.13 14.64 8.67
CA GLU A 888 25.20 15.60 9.27
C GLU A 888 24.61 16.54 8.21
N SER A 889 25.41 17.00 7.24
CA SER A 889 24.91 17.85 6.16
C SER A 889 23.90 17.13 5.25
N VAL A 890 24.10 15.83 4.99
CA VAL A 890 23.17 15.01 4.21
C VAL A 890 21.89 14.77 5.02
N LEU A 891 22.01 14.45 6.30
CA LEU A 891 20.86 14.28 7.21
C LEU A 891 20.02 15.54 7.33
N ALA A 892 20.64 16.73 7.41
CA ALA A 892 19.92 18.00 7.41
C ALA A 892 19.14 18.22 6.11
N THR A 893 19.75 17.93 4.96
CA THR A 893 19.08 18.05 3.65
C THR A 893 17.94 17.03 3.51
N LEU A 894 18.13 15.81 4.05
CA LEU A 894 17.10 14.78 4.06
C LEU A 894 15.97 15.10 5.04
N ALA A 895 16.26 15.73 6.19
CA ALA A 895 15.26 16.18 7.15
C ALA A 895 14.39 17.31 6.58
N GLU A 896 14.99 18.28 5.88
CA GLU A 896 14.26 19.34 5.17
C GLU A 896 13.38 18.78 4.06
N ARG A 897 13.81 17.70 3.37
CA ARG A 897 12.97 16.97 2.40
C ARG A 897 11.90 16.12 3.08
N ALA A 898 12.20 15.51 4.22
CA ALA A 898 11.28 14.66 4.98
C ALA A 898 10.04 15.45 5.45
N GLU A 899 10.17 16.74 5.79
CA GLU A 899 9.01 17.58 6.11
C GLU A 899 8.06 17.79 4.91
N SER A 900 8.58 17.70 3.67
CA SER A 900 7.77 17.72 2.45
C SER A 900 7.31 16.33 2.01
N ASP A 901 8.07 15.28 2.33
CA ASP A 901 7.73 13.88 2.02
C ASP A 901 6.69 13.32 2.99
N ASP A 902 6.56 13.85 4.21
CA ASP A 902 5.54 13.44 5.18
C ASP A 902 4.12 13.69 4.63
N GLU A 903 3.90 14.78 3.90
CA GLU A 903 2.63 15.05 3.20
C GLU A 903 2.39 14.07 2.03
N GLN A 904 3.45 13.57 1.39
CA GLN A 904 3.35 12.62 0.29
C GLN A 904 3.17 11.17 0.78
N LEU A 905 3.87 10.76 1.84
CA LEU A 905 3.68 9.47 2.52
C LEU A 905 2.28 9.38 3.10
N THR A 906 1.82 10.42 3.80
CA THR A 906 0.43 10.45 4.30
C THR A 906 -0.60 10.41 3.19
N ALA A 907 -0.32 11.02 2.02
CA ALA A 907 -1.20 10.89 0.85
C ALA A 907 -1.21 9.48 0.25
N ILE A 908 -0.07 8.79 0.20
CA ILE A 908 0.03 7.38 -0.25
C ILE A 908 -0.70 6.45 0.71
N ASP A 909 -0.53 6.63 2.02
CA ASP A 909 -1.21 5.84 3.04
C ASP A 909 -2.73 6.06 2.97
N ARG A 910 -3.16 7.33 2.83
CA ARG A 910 -4.57 7.68 2.64
C ARG A 910 -5.12 7.07 1.35
N GLY A 911 -4.40 7.19 0.24
CA GLY A 911 -4.82 6.61 -1.04
C GLY A 911 -4.93 5.09 -0.99
N SER A 912 -3.97 4.42 -0.35
CA SER A 912 -4.02 2.97 -0.13
C SER A 912 -5.24 2.55 0.70
N ARG A 913 -5.58 3.32 1.74
CA ARG A 913 -6.79 3.10 2.53
C ARG A 913 -8.07 3.30 1.71
N THR A 914 -8.13 4.35 0.91
CA THR A 914 -9.28 4.61 0.04
C THR A 914 -9.44 3.51 -1.02
N LEU A 915 -8.34 3.03 -1.61
CA LEU A 915 -8.37 1.87 -2.51
C LEU A 915 -8.95 0.64 -1.81
N TYR A 916 -8.46 0.34 -0.61
CA TYR A 916 -8.97 -0.75 0.22
C TYR A 916 -10.48 -0.62 0.47
N GLU A 917 -10.96 0.56 0.85
CA GLU A 917 -12.38 0.82 1.11
C GLU A 917 -13.24 0.60 -0.14
N LEU A 918 -12.80 1.08 -1.31
CA LEU A 918 -13.50 0.88 -2.58
C LEU A 918 -13.54 -0.60 -3.00
N TYR A 919 -12.44 -1.34 -2.82
CA TYR A 919 -12.41 -2.77 -3.10
C TYR A 919 -13.27 -3.59 -2.12
N CYS A 920 -13.36 -3.19 -0.85
CA CYS A 920 -14.32 -3.77 0.09
C CYS A 920 -15.77 -3.52 -0.36
N ILE A 921 -16.07 -2.35 -0.93
CA ILE A 921 -17.39 -2.07 -1.51
C ILE A 921 -17.65 -2.98 -2.71
N GLN A 922 -16.69 -3.14 -3.62
CA GLN A 922 -16.82 -4.08 -4.75
C GLN A 922 -17.03 -5.53 -4.28
N ALA A 923 -16.27 -5.98 -3.27
CA ALA A 923 -16.44 -7.30 -2.68
C ALA A 923 -17.86 -7.51 -2.16
N ARG A 924 -18.41 -6.55 -1.40
CA ARG A 924 -19.80 -6.60 -0.91
C ARG A 924 -20.84 -6.62 -2.04
N LEU A 925 -20.63 -5.80 -3.08
CA LEU A 925 -21.48 -5.77 -4.27
C LEU A 925 -21.48 -7.09 -5.05
N LEU A 926 -20.40 -7.86 -4.94
CA LEU A 926 -20.25 -9.20 -5.52
C LEU A 926 -20.60 -10.33 -4.54
N GLU A 927 -21.23 -10.02 -3.41
CA GLU A 927 -21.60 -10.98 -2.36
C GLU A 927 -20.39 -11.80 -1.84
N VAL A 928 -19.20 -11.21 -1.87
CA VAL A 928 -17.98 -11.77 -1.30
C VAL A 928 -17.92 -11.30 0.16
N PRO A 929 -18.00 -12.20 1.15
CA PRO A 929 -17.76 -11.82 2.54
C PRO A 929 -16.32 -11.34 2.65
N THR A 930 -16.15 -10.05 2.94
CA THR A 930 -14.90 -9.52 3.43
C THR A 930 -14.88 -9.84 4.91
N ASP A 931 -14.07 -10.82 5.33
CA ASP A 931 -13.89 -11.17 6.73
C ASP A 931 -13.11 -10.06 7.48
N ALA A 932 -13.59 -8.81 7.39
CA ALA A 932 -13.14 -7.68 8.20
C ALA A 932 -13.27 -7.97 9.71
N ASP A 933 -14.02 -9.02 10.07
CA ASP A 933 -14.17 -9.55 11.42
C ASP A 933 -13.06 -10.54 11.84
N SER A 934 -12.17 -10.96 10.93
CA SER A 934 -11.01 -11.80 11.29
C SER A 934 -9.94 -10.94 11.96
N GLN A 935 -10.03 -10.81 13.28
CA GLN A 935 -9.21 -9.95 14.15
C GLN A 935 -7.68 -10.15 14.08
N GLU A 936 -7.16 -11.17 13.39
CA GLU A 936 -5.75 -11.57 13.51
C GLU A 936 -4.76 -10.75 12.69
N THR A 937 -5.19 -9.95 11.70
CA THR A 937 -4.30 -9.02 10.98
C THR A 937 -5.04 -7.78 10.51
N ALA A 938 -4.41 -6.60 10.61
CA ALA A 938 -4.94 -5.38 10.01
C ALA A 938 -5.18 -5.65 8.50
N PRO A 939 -6.42 -5.54 7.99
CA PRO A 939 -6.74 -6.00 6.66
C PRO A 939 -6.03 -5.12 5.62
N THR A 940 -5.19 -5.74 4.78
CA THR A 940 -4.45 -5.05 3.72
C THR A 940 -5.24 -5.03 2.41
N LEU A 941 -4.91 -4.10 1.50
CA LEU A 941 -5.49 -4.05 0.14
C LEU A 941 -5.28 -5.36 -0.61
N SER A 942 -4.07 -5.93 -0.52
CA SER A 942 -3.73 -7.23 -1.11
C SER A 942 -4.59 -8.39 -0.56
N ALA A 943 -4.92 -8.38 0.74
CA ALA A 943 -5.77 -9.41 1.33
C ALA A 943 -7.21 -9.36 0.78
N VAL A 944 -7.79 -8.17 0.63
CA VAL A 944 -9.14 -8.00 0.06
C VAL A 944 -9.18 -8.45 -1.39
N LEU A 945 -8.22 -8.01 -2.21
CA LEU A 945 -8.11 -8.43 -3.61
C LEU A 945 -7.98 -9.94 -3.73
N ARG A 946 -7.13 -10.59 -2.93
CA ARG A 946 -6.98 -12.05 -2.93
C ARG A 946 -8.30 -12.76 -2.64
N THR A 947 -9.03 -12.32 -1.60
CA THR A 947 -10.32 -12.90 -1.23
C THR A 947 -11.36 -12.70 -2.33
N LEU A 948 -11.39 -11.51 -2.92
CA LEU A 948 -12.28 -11.15 -4.02
C LEU A 948 -12.01 -12.03 -5.25
N ILE A 949 -10.76 -12.18 -5.67
CA ILE A 949 -10.34 -13.04 -6.79
C ILE A 949 -10.72 -14.50 -6.52
N ALA A 950 -10.35 -15.03 -5.36
CA ALA A 950 -10.58 -16.43 -5.02
C ALA A 950 -12.06 -16.78 -4.94
N ARG A 951 -12.88 -15.88 -4.38
CA ARG A 951 -14.33 -16.08 -4.28
C ARG A 951 -14.99 -15.96 -5.64
N GLN A 952 -14.68 -14.91 -6.41
CA GLN A 952 -15.26 -14.72 -7.74
C GLN A 952 -14.95 -15.90 -8.65
N ALA A 953 -13.71 -16.40 -8.64
CA ALA A 953 -13.31 -17.57 -9.41
C ALA A 953 -14.13 -18.83 -9.07
N ARG A 954 -14.51 -19.03 -7.79
CA ARG A 954 -15.37 -20.16 -7.37
C ARG A 954 -16.82 -20.01 -7.81
N THR A 955 -17.29 -18.79 -8.07
CA THR A 955 -18.66 -18.56 -8.56
C THR A 955 -18.82 -18.77 -10.06
N LEU A 956 -17.70 -18.82 -10.81
CA LEU A 956 -17.74 -19.01 -12.26
C LEU A 956 -18.15 -20.44 -12.63
N ASP A 957 -19.10 -20.58 -13.55
CA ASP A 957 -19.53 -21.88 -14.08
C ASP A 957 -18.52 -22.39 -15.12
N ALA A 958 -17.66 -23.31 -14.70
CA ALA A 958 -16.66 -23.94 -15.56
C ALA A 958 -17.26 -24.53 -16.85
N GLY A 959 -18.55 -24.93 -16.85
CA GLY A 959 -19.23 -25.47 -18.03
C GLY A 959 -19.42 -24.46 -19.17
N ARG A 960 -19.42 -23.16 -18.86
CA ARG A 960 -19.61 -22.07 -19.85
C ARG A 960 -18.30 -21.52 -20.41
N LEU A 961 -17.18 -21.90 -19.80
CA LEU A 961 -15.86 -21.41 -20.14
C LEU A 961 -15.17 -22.29 -21.19
N THR A 962 -14.32 -21.66 -22.01
CA THR A 962 -13.48 -22.38 -22.96
C THR A 962 -12.45 -23.27 -22.24
N ALA A 963 -11.91 -24.27 -22.94
CA ALA A 963 -10.93 -25.19 -22.34
C ALA A 963 -9.70 -24.47 -21.77
N THR A 964 -9.23 -23.41 -22.44
CA THR A 964 -8.11 -22.57 -21.99
C THR A 964 -8.44 -21.78 -20.74
N GLU A 965 -9.67 -21.26 -20.63
CA GLU A 965 -10.11 -20.46 -19.46
C GLU A 965 -10.32 -21.36 -18.24
N ARG A 966 -10.86 -22.57 -18.44
CA ARG A 966 -10.93 -23.59 -17.39
C ARG A 966 -9.55 -23.98 -16.88
N GLN A 967 -8.61 -24.27 -17.78
CA GLN A 967 -7.24 -24.59 -17.40
C GLN A 967 -6.60 -23.43 -16.63
N TRP A 968 -6.83 -22.19 -17.04
CA TRP A 968 -6.34 -21.03 -16.29
C TRP A 968 -6.93 -20.97 -14.88
N LEU A 969 -8.25 -21.15 -14.72
CA LEU A 969 -8.91 -21.19 -13.40
C LEU A 969 -8.38 -22.30 -12.49
N GLU A 970 -8.07 -23.48 -13.05
CA GLU A 970 -7.45 -24.59 -12.31
C GLU A 970 -6.05 -24.22 -11.79
N THR A 971 -5.32 -23.36 -12.51
CA THR A 971 -4.00 -22.87 -12.06
C THR A 971 -4.05 -21.68 -11.11
N LEU A 972 -5.19 -20.99 -10.97
CA LEU A 972 -5.32 -19.76 -10.18
C LEU A 972 -4.87 -19.91 -8.72
N PRO A 973 -5.17 -21.00 -7.97
CA PRO A 973 -4.65 -21.17 -6.61
C PRO A 973 -3.11 -21.13 -6.53
N HIS A 974 -2.43 -21.72 -7.51
CA HIS A 974 -0.96 -21.71 -7.59
C HIS A 974 -0.42 -20.32 -7.93
N GLN A 975 -1.12 -19.58 -8.81
CA GLN A 975 -0.75 -18.20 -9.14
C GLN A 975 -0.88 -17.28 -7.93
N LEU A 976 -1.96 -17.39 -7.15
CA LEU A 976 -2.13 -16.63 -5.90
C LEU A 976 -1.00 -16.90 -4.90
N ILE A 977 -0.56 -18.16 -4.78
CA ILE A 977 0.61 -18.52 -3.96
C ILE A 977 1.88 -17.90 -4.53
N ALA A 978 2.09 -17.97 -5.85
CA ALA A 978 3.28 -17.41 -6.49
C ALA A 978 3.40 -15.89 -6.29
N VAL A 979 2.28 -15.16 -6.26
CA VAL A 979 2.27 -13.71 -5.98
C VAL A 979 2.85 -13.41 -4.60
N ASP A 980 2.57 -14.23 -3.59
CA ASP A 980 3.11 -14.05 -2.24
C ASP A 980 4.64 -14.24 -2.18
N PHE A 981 5.19 -15.06 -3.09
CA PHE A 981 6.63 -15.33 -3.20
C PHE A 981 7.37 -14.32 -4.07
N VAL A 982 6.73 -13.78 -5.11
CA VAL A 982 7.37 -12.89 -6.08
C VAL A 982 7.36 -11.43 -5.61
N ALA A 983 6.32 -11.01 -4.88
CA ALA A 983 6.21 -9.64 -4.41
C ALA A 983 7.18 -9.34 -3.25
N GLU A 984 8.01 -8.31 -3.41
CA GLU A 984 8.93 -7.84 -2.37
C GLU A 984 8.25 -6.92 -1.34
N ASN A 985 7.10 -6.34 -1.70
CA ASN A 985 6.31 -5.44 -0.85
C ASN A 985 4.81 -5.52 -1.19
N ASP A 986 3.96 -4.96 -0.32
CA ASP A 986 2.51 -5.01 -0.48
C ASP A 986 2.01 -4.30 -1.74
N LEU A 987 2.70 -3.24 -2.19
CA LEU A 987 2.34 -2.52 -3.41
C LEU A 987 2.56 -3.38 -4.67
N GLN A 988 3.72 -4.04 -4.77
CA GLN A 988 3.98 -5.02 -5.83
C GLN A 988 3.00 -6.20 -5.75
N ARG A 989 2.66 -6.65 -4.54
CA ARG A 989 1.66 -7.71 -4.34
C ARG A 989 0.29 -7.28 -4.88
N THR A 990 -0.15 -6.07 -4.58
CA THR A 990 -1.39 -5.47 -5.09
C THR A 990 -1.37 -5.41 -6.62
N VAL A 991 -0.30 -4.92 -7.25
CA VAL A 991 -0.17 -4.89 -8.73
C VAL A 991 -0.35 -6.29 -9.33
N LEU A 992 0.33 -7.29 -8.77
CA LEU A 992 0.24 -8.66 -9.28
C LEU A 992 -1.17 -9.26 -9.06
N LEU A 993 -1.81 -8.95 -7.93
CA LEU A 993 -3.18 -9.37 -7.67
C LEU A 993 -4.18 -8.66 -8.59
N GLU A 994 -3.99 -7.38 -8.91
CA GLU A 994 -4.83 -6.67 -9.89
C GLU A 994 -4.72 -7.26 -11.30
N GLN A 995 -3.54 -7.75 -11.69
CA GLN A 995 -3.40 -8.50 -12.95
C GLN A 995 -4.23 -9.79 -12.96
N LEU A 996 -4.23 -10.53 -11.85
CA LEU A 996 -5.08 -11.72 -11.69
C LEU A 996 -6.56 -11.33 -11.66
N TRP A 997 -6.90 -10.23 -10.98
CA TRP A 997 -8.26 -9.71 -10.92
C TRP A 997 -8.79 -9.30 -12.30
N LEU A 998 -7.98 -8.61 -13.10
CA LEU A 998 -8.28 -8.26 -14.48
C LEU A 998 -8.63 -9.50 -15.31
N GLN A 999 -7.87 -10.59 -15.15
CA GLN A 999 -8.14 -11.86 -15.81
C GLN A 999 -9.43 -12.52 -15.29
N THR A 1000 -9.61 -12.65 -13.98
CA THR A 1000 -10.83 -13.21 -13.39
C THR A 1000 -12.09 -12.44 -13.81
N LEU A 1001 -12.03 -11.11 -13.82
CA LEU A 1001 -13.15 -10.26 -14.23
C LEU A 1001 -13.50 -10.44 -15.71
N SER A 1002 -12.50 -10.65 -16.57
CA SER A 1002 -12.74 -10.94 -18.00
C SER A 1002 -13.52 -12.25 -18.19
N LEU A 1003 -13.26 -13.27 -17.35
CA LEU A 1003 -14.01 -14.53 -17.37
C LEU A 1003 -15.45 -14.34 -16.87
N PHE A 1004 -15.62 -13.54 -15.81
CA PHE A 1004 -16.94 -13.17 -15.33
C PHE A 1004 -17.78 -12.48 -16.42
N ILE A 1005 -17.19 -11.55 -17.17
CA ILE A 1005 -17.87 -10.89 -18.29
C ILE A 1005 -18.16 -11.88 -19.42
N ALA A 1006 -17.24 -12.78 -19.74
CA ALA A 1006 -17.45 -13.80 -20.76
C ALA A 1006 -18.62 -14.74 -20.40
N GLU A 1007 -18.80 -15.06 -19.12
CA GLU A 1007 -19.93 -15.88 -18.65
C GLU A 1007 -21.25 -15.11 -18.67
N ARG A 1008 -21.25 -13.86 -18.18
CA ARG A 1008 -22.47 -13.06 -17.97
C ARG A 1008 -22.96 -12.39 -19.26
N VAL A 1009 -22.05 -11.97 -20.13
CA VAL A 1009 -22.32 -11.32 -21.41
C VAL A 1009 -21.45 -11.95 -22.52
N PRO A 1010 -21.77 -13.18 -23.00
CA PRO A 1010 -20.92 -13.91 -23.94
C PRO A 1010 -20.57 -13.17 -25.22
N ALA A 1011 -21.45 -12.27 -25.69
CA ALA A 1011 -21.21 -11.41 -26.85
C ALA A 1011 -19.99 -10.49 -26.68
N GLN A 1012 -19.61 -10.16 -25.44
CA GLN A 1012 -18.49 -9.28 -25.11
C GLN A 1012 -17.21 -10.04 -24.73
N ALA A 1013 -17.21 -11.39 -24.73
CA ALA A 1013 -16.06 -12.19 -24.34
C ALA A 1013 -14.79 -11.93 -25.18
N ALA A 1014 -14.94 -11.60 -26.47
CA ALA A 1014 -13.82 -11.24 -27.33
C ALA A 1014 -13.24 -9.87 -26.99
N ALA A 1015 -14.10 -8.88 -26.71
CA ALA A 1015 -13.70 -7.54 -26.30
C ALA A 1015 -13.00 -7.57 -24.93
N ALA A 1016 -13.53 -8.35 -23.98
CA ALA A 1016 -12.93 -8.54 -22.67
C ALA A 1016 -11.49 -9.08 -22.77
N ARG A 1017 -11.28 -10.13 -23.57
CA ARG A 1017 -9.93 -10.69 -23.83
C ARG A 1017 -8.99 -9.69 -24.50
N ALA A 1018 -9.49 -8.88 -25.43
CA ALA A 1018 -8.70 -7.85 -26.09
C ALA A 1018 -8.23 -6.78 -25.08
N ILE A 1019 -9.11 -6.34 -24.18
CA ILE A 1019 -8.77 -5.38 -23.11
C ILE A 1019 -7.70 -5.94 -22.17
N VAL A 1020 -7.83 -7.21 -21.75
CA VAL A 1020 -6.81 -7.88 -20.92
C VAL A 1020 -5.46 -7.89 -21.63
N ALA A 1021 -5.42 -8.33 -22.89
CA ALA A 1021 -4.17 -8.42 -23.65
C ALA A 1021 -3.52 -7.05 -23.88
N GLU A 1022 -4.32 -6.01 -24.20
CA GLU A 1022 -3.85 -4.63 -24.37
C GLU A 1022 -3.27 -4.08 -23.06
N THR A 1023 -3.99 -4.24 -21.95
CA THR A 1023 -3.58 -3.74 -20.63
C THR A 1023 -2.33 -4.46 -20.14
N GLN A 1024 -2.23 -5.78 -20.33
CA GLN A 1024 -1.03 -6.54 -19.97
C GLN A 1024 0.17 -6.17 -20.84
N ALA A 1025 -0.04 -5.82 -22.12
CA ALA A 1025 1.03 -5.35 -22.99
C ALA A 1025 1.53 -3.95 -22.62
N SER A 1026 0.69 -3.10 -22.02
CA SER A 1026 1.10 -1.76 -21.54
C SER A 1026 1.84 -1.79 -20.21
N VAL A 1027 1.65 -2.83 -19.39
CA VAL A 1027 2.32 -2.98 -18.09
C VAL A 1027 3.72 -3.57 -18.30
N ALA A 1028 4.73 -2.71 -18.50
CA ALA A 1028 6.13 -3.15 -18.61
C ALA A 1028 6.73 -3.46 -17.22
N PRO A 1029 7.57 -4.51 -17.09
CA PRO A 1029 8.15 -4.91 -15.80
C PRO A 1029 9.10 -3.86 -15.18
N GLU A 1030 9.62 -2.93 -15.97
CA GLU A 1030 10.51 -1.86 -15.51
C GLU A 1030 9.76 -0.58 -15.07
N ASP A 1031 8.43 -0.54 -15.21
CA ASP A 1031 7.62 0.63 -14.84
C ASP A 1031 7.39 0.74 -13.33
N ARG A 1032 7.25 1.99 -12.84
CA ARG A 1032 6.92 2.28 -11.44
C ARG A 1032 5.55 1.71 -11.08
N ALA A 1033 5.45 0.99 -9.96
CA ALA A 1033 4.23 0.30 -9.50
C ALA A 1033 2.94 1.15 -9.54
N LEU A 1034 2.99 2.44 -9.14
CA LEU A 1034 1.81 3.33 -9.20
C LEU A 1034 1.27 3.55 -10.64
N ARG A 1035 2.15 3.57 -11.64
CA ARG A 1035 1.74 3.64 -13.05
C ARG A 1035 1.09 2.34 -13.47
N GLN A 1036 1.67 1.20 -13.10
CA GLN A 1036 1.10 -0.11 -13.38
C GLN A 1036 -0.30 -0.25 -12.76
N LEU A 1037 -0.48 0.15 -11.49
CA LEU A 1037 -1.80 0.20 -10.85
C LEU A 1037 -2.80 1.04 -11.64
N ARG A 1038 -2.45 2.29 -11.99
CA ARG A 1038 -3.32 3.16 -12.79
C ARG A 1038 -3.74 2.50 -14.11
N ASP A 1039 -2.81 1.83 -14.79
CA ASP A 1039 -3.06 1.19 -16.08
C ASP A 1039 -3.94 -0.07 -15.93
N LEU A 1040 -3.70 -0.86 -14.87
CA LEU A 1040 -4.54 -2.00 -14.52
C LEU A 1040 -5.97 -1.55 -14.18
N GLU A 1041 -6.12 -0.48 -13.41
CA GLU A 1041 -7.43 0.11 -13.10
C GLU A 1041 -8.13 0.68 -14.33
N THR A 1042 -7.37 1.18 -15.30
CA THR A 1042 -7.92 1.55 -16.61
C THR A 1042 -8.50 0.33 -17.32
N GLY A 1043 -7.80 -0.80 -17.28
CA GLY A 1043 -8.28 -2.07 -17.81
C GLY A 1043 -9.53 -2.59 -17.09
N LEU A 1044 -9.54 -2.57 -15.76
CA LEU A 1044 -10.67 -2.98 -14.93
C LEU A 1044 -11.90 -2.12 -15.19
N LEU A 1045 -11.73 -0.80 -15.26
CA LEU A 1045 -12.81 0.12 -15.61
C LEU A 1045 -13.38 -0.18 -17.01
N ARG A 1046 -12.53 -0.39 -18.01
CA ARG A 1046 -12.95 -0.77 -19.38
C ARG A 1046 -13.70 -2.10 -19.40
N LEU A 1047 -13.28 -3.08 -18.59
CA LEU A 1047 -13.98 -4.35 -18.43
C LEU A 1047 -15.38 -4.16 -17.84
N TRP A 1048 -15.52 -3.42 -16.74
CA TRP A 1048 -16.83 -3.16 -16.13
C TRP A 1048 -17.81 -2.47 -17.08
N MET A 1049 -17.32 -1.58 -17.96
CA MET A 1049 -18.17 -0.93 -18.96
C MET A 1049 -18.75 -1.90 -20.00
N LEU A 1050 -18.18 -3.09 -20.18
CA LEU A 1050 -18.76 -4.13 -21.06
C LEU A 1050 -20.04 -4.74 -20.50
N CYS A 1051 -20.32 -4.59 -19.20
CA CYS A 1051 -21.55 -5.04 -18.56
C CYS A 1051 -22.75 -4.13 -18.85
N ARG A 1052 -22.54 -2.97 -19.49
CA ARG A 1052 -23.62 -2.06 -19.88
C ARG A 1052 -24.62 -2.80 -20.78
N PRO A 1053 -25.94 -2.74 -20.48
CA PRO A 1053 -26.96 -3.35 -21.34
C PRO A 1053 -26.97 -2.66 -22.71
N HIS A 1054 -26.82 -3.44 -23.78
CA HIS A 1054 -26.94 -2.96 -25.16
C HIS A 1054 -28.42 -2.87 -25.53
N GLU A 1055 -28.89 -1.68 -25.91
CA GLU A 1055 -30.30 -1.43 -26.28
C GLU A 1055 -30.77 -2.26 -27.50
N GLU A 1056 -29.85 -2.77 -28.32
CA GLU A 1056 -30.18 -3.47 -29.57
C GLU A 1056 -30.88 -4.84 -29.38
N ALA A 1057 -30.88 -5.43 -28.19
CA ALA A 1057 -31.57 -6.71 -27.95
C ALA A 1057 -33.08 -6.57 -27.65
N ALA A 1058 -33.59 -5.36 -27.40
CA ALA A 1058 -34.94 -5.17 -26.85
C ALA A 1058 -36.06 -4.91 -27.87
N LEU A 1059 -35.79 -4.76 -29.18
CA LEU A 1059 -36.87 -4.50 -30.15
C LEU A 1059 -36.76 -5.26 -31.48
N PRO A 1060 -37.17 -6.55 -31.53
CA PRO A 1060 -37.54 -7.21 -32.78
C PRO A 1060 -38.97 -6.90 -33.27
N GLY A 1061 -39.71 -5.97 -32.64
CA GLY A 1061 -41.16 -5.80 -32.89
C GLY A 1061 -41.70 -4.39 -33.17
N ALA A 1062 -40.88 -3.33 -33.10
CA ALA A 1062 -41.38 -1.95 -33.19
C ALA A 1062 -41.20 -1.28 -34.57
N ARG A 1063 -40.96 -2.04 -35.64
CA ARG A 1063 -40.88 -1.51 -37.02
C ARG A 1063 -42.11 -1.76 -37.90
N ASP A 1064 -43.16 -2.41 -37.39
CA ASP A 1064 -44.40 -2.71 -38.14
C ASP A 1064 -45.70 -2.19 -37.46
N VAL A 1065 -45.62 -1.08 -36.71
CA VAL A 1065 -46.77 -0.26 -36.30
C VAL A 1065 -46.45 1.19 -36.58
#